data_AF-A0A4V4IUH9-F1
#
_entry.id   AF-A0A4V4IUH9-F1
#
_cell.length_a   1.000
_cell.length_b   1.000
_cell.length_c   1.000
_cell.angle_alpha   90.00
_cell.angle_beta   90.00
_cell.angle_gamma   90.00
#
_symmetry.space_group_name_H-M   'P 1'
#
loop_
_entity.id
_entity.type
_entity.pdbx_description
1 polymer ?
#
loop_
_entity_poly.entity_id
_entity_poly.type
_entity_poly.pdbx_seq_one_letter_code
_entity_poly.pdbx_strand_id
1 'polypeptide(L)'
;MELYPAFVSKHSNMRPALIAAACAAIGSVKGQQQLLGQESQTTEPPNIVFILTDDQDVHLQSLDYMPLVRKHLLEKGTYYDKHYCTTAVCCPARVTLFTGKAAHNTNITDVNPPYGGYPKFVKQGFNSKYLPVWLQEAGYNVYYTGKLFNAHNVDNYDSPYPAGFTSSDFLLDPFTYNYLNSSFQRNQEPPVSHEGEYVTDVMAQKAYGLLDEAVEAKKPFFLMVAPSAPHADIQNNSGSLTFDAPVSAPRHRDLFKHVKVPRTVNFNPNVPSGANWIRALDQQNTTNVDWNDHFYRQRLRSLQAVDEMVDGLFERLKSHDLLDNTYIFYSSDNGFHIGQHRMQPGKSTGCEEDINIPLVVRGPNVPINETTQLVSSHTDIAATIFSIANIPLRDDFDGSPIPLTAPAIESATSKRREHVQVEYWGFAGGEGIFDRRLHVNNTFKGIRIFGEGYNLYYQIWCTNEHELYDMSKDPKQMKNLLLDDSRVDVVAGHPIERVVERLDALLMVQKSCTGEVCREPWRSLHPDGKVMTLEDAMASRYDKFYEKQVKVEWDFCHNGYVPEAEGPMFEDQGVEFRDGGFMWPDWSRHVSQTHLKHPTADLHIIMNGNMNLYAKLDGGDAIPIKKSIWTTFTTVAKEKPDHVAVVSRSQPSDLLASVVGKTSNNPKVGLEWTYAQLAQGGLNIASVMKSYGVRQNSVLLAFLPPVCAEWSLLWWTANCLGVTLVTIDKRALEPARVDELTFYIRSLQPESVVVCESQDAAAVDDICAELQHSIKSKVTLDAGDGTAGWTGLATFDSSVDSNDHAVDTNDTDYDRTAVILYTSGTSTGQPKGCPLTEKNLVFGWLISKPFSSKVTGVATRIIMMFANSRAINLQMCSKCWLIGGTVVYLSTGFTPEGVLSTTKQEAITDSIIIPPMLGAIVSHPTFSKESVKSVERVFVGGDMAMAELQDVVTKNFVNAQIVSVYGMTEGLGVVGWPDTRVPTRIPVSTGLLAQGSILPGSVLKIVNDDDAVAKREETGDIHIKSPVMIDSYRDNMAADTFYEDEEGRWFKTGDVGFIDKKDHFYVLGRKKDIIKRLGVPVPPILLENVLASFGGVQASVIGLPNRRLGAEIVAVVSNVSKATPQELKNLVVEHLGPDYALSKVFSLQELGMQEFPVNVTGKVMKIELRKAVEGVLSRES
;
A
#
# COMPACT_ATOMS: atom_id res chain seq x y z
N MET A 1 39.95 56.59 8.76
CA MET A 1 41.28 56.24 8.24
C MET A 1 41.03 55.56 6.90
N GLU A 2 41.08 56.30 5.79
CA GLU A 2 42.31 56.77 5.11
C GLU A 2 43.01 55.62 4.37
N LEU A 3 43.31 55.66 3.06
CA LEU A 3 43.20 56.72 2.05
C LEU A 3 43.03 56.12 0.62
N TYR A 4 42.21 56.77 -0.22
CA TYR A 4 42.26 56.71 -1.70
C TYR A 4 43.46 57.58 -2.20
N PRO A 5 44.01 57.42 -3.43
CA PRO A 5 43.35 57.81 -4.71
C PRO A 5 43.74 56.87 -5.91
N ALA A 6 43.48 57.05 -7.21
CA ALA A 6 42.99 58.13 -8.11
C ALA A 6 42.59 57.48 -9.50
N PHE A 7 42.01 58.09 -10.55
CA PHE A 7 41.27 59.35 -10.79
C PHE A 7 40.66 59.37 -12.23
N VAL A 8 39.52 60.08 -12.44
CA VAL A 8 39.16 60.90 -13.65
C VAL A 8 38.87 60.20 -15.02
N SER A 9 37.80 60.53 -15.79
CA SER A 9 36.77 61.60 -15.67
C SER A 9 35.47 61.44 -16.50
N LYS A 10 34.35 61.94 -15.93
CA LYS A 10 33.21 62.75 -16.50
C LYS A 10 32.43 62.19 -17.72
N HIS A 11 31.13 62.44 -17.93
CA HIS A 11 30.22 63.59 -17.65
C HIS A 11 28.76 63.08 -17.38
N SER A 12 28.01 63.50 -16.34
CA SER A 12 26.98 64.59 -16.29
C SER A 12 25.85 64.51 -17.35
N ASN A 13 24.54 64.76 -17.10
CA ASN A 13 23.82 65.23 -15.90
C ASN A 13 22.26 65.14 -16.09
N MET A 14 21.50 65.45 -15.02
CA MET A 14 20.10 65.96 -14.99
C MET A 14 18.85 65.03 -14.97
N ARG A 15 17.97 65.41 -14.04
CA ARG A 15 16.56 65.09 -13.69
C ARG A 15 15.89 66.48 -13.46
N PRO A 16 14.58 66.66 -13.14
CA PRO A 16 13.36 65.84 -13.34
C PRO A 16 12.09 66.70 -13.74
N ALA A 17 10.89 66.15 -13.50
CA ALA A 17 9.60 66.82 -13.21
C ALA A 17 8.72 67.26 -14.41
N LEU A 18 7.40 67.43 -14.30
CA LEU A 18 6.42 67.34 -13.18
C LEU A 18 5.33 66.25 -13.53
N ILE A 19 4.17 65.98 -12.86
CA ILE A 19 3.45 66.59 -11.72
C ILE A 19 2.64 65.53 -10.89
N ALA A 20 1.48 65.91 -10.32
CA ALA A 20 0.54 65.22 -9.43
C ALA A 20 -0.30 64.06 -10.07
N ALA A 21 -0.76 62.99 -9.39
CA ALA A 21 -1.36 62.81 -8.04
C ALA A 21 -2.87 63.22 -7.97
N ALA A 22 -3.81 62.48 -7.36
CA ALA A 22 -3.77 61.16 -6.69
C ALA A 22 -5.18 60.49 -6.58
N CYS A 23 -5.19 59.20 -6.17
CA CYS A 23 -6.26 58.47 -5.47
C CYS A 23 -7.65 58.27 -6.12
N ALA A 24 -7.90 57.07 -6.67
CA ALA A 24 -9.05 56.21 -6.32
C ALA A 24 -8.95 54.78 -6.93
N ALA A 25 -9.52 53.80 -6.22
CA ALA A 25 -10.09 52.52 -6.69
C ALA A 25 -9.33 51.58 -7.66
N ILE A 26 -9.00 50.40 -7.14
CA ILE A 26 -9.49 49.07 -7.61
C ILE A 26 -9.97 48.98 -9.07
N GLY A 27 -9.34 48.12 -9.89
CA GLY A 27 -10.00 47.49 -11.05
C GLY A 27 -9.15 47.35 -12.32
N SER A 28 -8.63 46.13 -12.54
CA SER A 28 -8.53 45.34 -13.80
C SER A 28 -8.24 45.98 -15.19
N VAL A 29 -8.11 45.07 -16.17
CA VAL A 29 -8.15 45.24 -17.64
C VAL A 29 -6.81 45.44 -18.37
N LYS A 30 -6.36 44.30 -18.91
CA LYS A 30 -5.50 44.16 -20.10
C LYS A 30 -6.06 44.99 -21.28
N GLY A 31 -5.20 45.67 -22.05
CA GLY A 31 -5.61 46.29 -23.32
C GLY A 31 -4.45 46.78 -24.19
N GLN A 32 -4.15 46.00 -25.24
CA GLN A 32 -3.70 46.35 -26.62
C GLN A 32 -3.22 47.79 -26.97
N GLN A 33 -2.35 48.04 -27.97
CA GLN A 33 -1.42 47.26 -28.82
C GLN A 33 -0.70 48.28 -29.78
N GLN A 34 0.17 47.78 -30.67
CA GLN A 34 0.73 48.43 -31.88
C GLN A 34 1.98 49.34 -31.69
N LEU A 35 2.96 49.33 -32.61
CA LEU A 35 3.25 48.48 -33.78
C LEU A 35 4.72 48.67 -34.18
N LEU A 36 5.40 47.63 -34.68
CA LEU A 36 6.35 47.72 -35.80
C LEU A 36 6.82 46.31 -36.26
N GLY A 37 6.24 45.84 -37.37
CA GLY A 37 6.95 45.01 -38.36
C GLY A 37 7.44 43.60 -37.99
N GLN A 38 6.53 42.66 -37.72
CA GLN A 38 6.70 41.27 -38.16
C GLN A 38 5.39 40.77 -38.78
N GLU A 39 5.50 39.99 -39.86
CA GLU A 39 4.33 39.51 -40.60
C GLU A 39 3.52 38.53 -39.74
N SER A 40 2.23 38.82 -39.62
CA SER A 40 1.27 37.95 -38.93
C SER A 40 0.95 36.73 -39.79
N GLN A 41 1.85 35.75 -39.84
CA GLN A 41 1.42 34.38 -40.12
C GLN A 41 0.56 33.92 -38.94
N THR A 42 -0.74 33.75 -39.19
CA THR A 42 -1.65 33.04 -38.30
C THR A 42 -1.28 31.55 -38.38
N THR A 43 -0.26 31.15 -37.62
CA THR A 43 0.17 29.74 -37.56
C THR A 43 -0.91 28.93 -36.85
N GLU A 44 -1.66 28.15 -37.62
CA GLU A 44 -2.52 27.09 -37.07
C GLU A 44 -1.65 26.15 -36.21
N PRO A 45 -2.16 25.63 -35.08
CA PRO A 45 -1.37 24.74 -34.23
C PRO A 45 -0.87 23.53 -35.03
N PRO A 46 0.41 23.15 -34.90
CA PRO A 46 0.99 22.09 -35.71
C PRO A 46 0.44 20.72 -35.30
N ASN A 47 0.35 19.81 -36.26
CA ASN A 47 0.01 18.41 -36.00
C ASN A 47 1.19 17.67 -35.38
N ILE A 48 0.92 16.56 -34.71
CA ILE A 48 1.93 15.73 -34.07
C ILE A 48 1.65 14.25 -34.41
N VAL A 49 2.67 13.56 -34.91
CA VAL A 49 2.65 12.10 -35.11
C VAL A 49 3.77 11.49 -34.27
N PHE A 50 3.46 10.46 -33.48
CA PHE A 50 4.42 9.77 -32.64
C PHE A 50 4.43 8.27 -32.97
N ILE A 51 5.58 7.76 -33.44
CA ILE A 51 5.79 6.34 -33.70
C ILE A 51 6.63 5.79 -32.53
N LEU A 52 6.05 4.86 -31.76
CA LEU A 52 6.68 4.26 -30.58
C LEU A 52 6.79 2.74 -30.72
N THR A 53 7.95 2.26 -31.15
CA THR A 53 8.27 0.82 -31.22
C THR A 53 8.45 0.22 -29.83
N ASP A 54 8.48 -1.11 -29.79
CA ASP A 54 8.60 -1.92 -28.58
C ASP A 54 9.95 -2.66 -28.61
N ASP A 55 10.81 -2.48 -27.60
CA ASP A 55 12.16 -3.08 -27.55
C ASP A 55 13.15 -2.68 -28.67
N GLN A 56 13.00 -1.56 -29.38
CA GLN A 56 13.96 -1.19 -30.43
C GLN A 56 15.27 -0.60 -29.88
N ASP A 57 16.38 -1.25 -30.23
CA ASP A 57 17.73 -0.89 -29.82
C ASP A 57 18.40 0.19 -30.70
N VAL A 58 19.32 0.96 -30.11
CA VAL A 58 20.36 1.71 -30.85
C VAL A 58 21.58 0.83 -31.09
N HIS A 59 22.03 0.13 -30.05
CA HIS A 59 23.36 -0.49 -30.01
C HIS A 59 23.49 -1.85 -30.69
N LEU A 60 22.39 -2.51 -31.05
CA LEU A 60 22.43 -3.67 -31.96
C LEU A 60 22.27 -3.24 -33.42
N GLN A 61 22.21 -1.92 -33.71
CA GLN A 61 22.18 -1.32 -35.05
C GLN A 61 20.85 -1.51 -35.80
N SER A 62 19.72 -1.65 -35.11
CA SER A 62 18.42 -1.87 -35.76
C SER A 62 18.06 -0.84 -36.85
N LEU A 63 18.35 0.45 -36.62
CA LEU A 63 18.11 1.56 -37.57
C LEU A 63 18.94 1.48 -38.87
N ASP A 64 20.03 0.71 -38.91
CA ASP A 64 20.78 0.49 -40.16
C ASP A 64 20.02 -0.38 -41.17
N TYR A 65 18.98 -1.09 -40.71
CA TYR A 65 18.14 -1.97 -41.52
C TYR A 65 16.75 -1.39 -41.84
N MET A 66 16.52 -0.10 -41.54
CA MET A 66 15.24 0.60 -41.75
C MET A 66 15.40 1.76 -42.76
N PRO A 67 15.50 1.45 -44.07
CA PRO A 67 15.78 2.44 -45.10
C PRO A 67 14.69 3.53 -45.25
N LEU A 68 13.42 3.25 -44.94
CA LEU A 68 12.32 4.21 -45.12
C LEU A 68 12.25 5.19 -43.93
N VAL A 69 12.46 4.72 -42.70
CA VAL A 69 12.75 5.55 -41.51
C VAL A 69 13.99 6.41 -41.75
N ARG A 70 15.06 5.86 -42.35
CA ARG A 70 16.25 6.66 -42.70
C ARG A 70 15.92 7.80 -43.67
N LYS A 71 15.31 7.46 -44.81
CA LYS A 71 14.85 8.38 -45.87
C LYS A 71 13.96 9.50 -45.35
N HIS A 72 13.03 9.20 -44.43
CA HIS A 72 11.99 10.13 -43.98
C HIS A 72 12.28 10.86 -42.66
N LEU A 73 13.09 10.29 -41.78
CA LEU A 73 13.36 10.82 -40.44
C LEU A 73 14.83 11.17 -40.28
N LEU A 74 15.75 10.21 -40.38
CA LEU A 74 17.19 10.48 -40.12
C LEU A 74 17.77 11.51 -41.11
N GLU A 75 17.49 11.38 -42.41
CA GLU A 75 17.97 12.30 -43.46
C GLU A 75 17.19 13.62 -43.54
N LYS A 76 16.15 13.80 -42.70
CA LYS A 76 15.15 14.89 -42.83
C LYS A 76 14.77 15.55 -41.50
N GLY A 77 15.40 15.15 -40.41
CA GLY A 77 15.19 15.66 -39.06
C GLY A 77 16.47 15.63 -38.24
N THR A 78 16.33 15.77 -36.94
CA THR A 78 17.43 15.74 -35.97
C THR A 78 17.40 14.45 -35.16
N TYR A 79 18.55 13.78 -35.05
CA TYR A 79 18.76 12.61 -34.20
C TYR A 79 19.32 13.02 -32.84
N TYR A 80 18.70 12.56 -31.76
CA TYR A 80 19.12 12.79 -30.38
C TYR A 80 19.77 11.50 -29.87
N ASP A 81 21.08 11.37 -30.02
CA ASP A 81 21.78 10.11 -29.72
C ASP A 81 21.97 9.88 -28.21
N LYS A 82 21.80 10.93 -27.40
CA LYS A 82 21.75 10.89 -25.92
C LYS A 82 20.30 10.94 -25.40
N HIS A 83 19.40 10.20 -26.04
CA HIS A 83 18.06 9.94 -25.53
C HIS A 83 17.99 8.60 -24.77
N TYR A 84 17.29 8.60 -23.63
CA TYR A 84 17.26 7.48 -22.71
C TYR A 84 15.86 7.21 -22.14
N CYS A 85 15.47 5.93 -22.01
CA CYS A 85 14.35 5.57 -21.15
C CYS A 85 14.85 5.52 -19.69
N THR A 86 14.04 6.00 -18.73
CA THR A 86 14.40 5.97 -17.31
C THR A 86 14.26 4.58 -16.69
N THR A 87 13.50 3.68 -17.33
CA THR A 87 13.26 2.31 -16.89
C THR A 87 13.20 1.39 -18.10
N ALA A 88 14.08 0.38 -18.16
CA ALA A 88 14.22 -0.51 -19.31
C ALA A 88 13.13 -1.61 -19.37
N VAL A 89 11.86 -1.25 -19.20
CA VAL A 89 10.71 -2.15 -19.39
C VAL A 89 9.43 -1.37 -19.75
N CYS A 90 8.64 -1.96 -20.64
CA CYS A 90 7.64 -1.27 -21.46
C CYS A 90 6.62 -0.42 -20.69
N CYS A 91 5.93 -0.99 -19.68
CA CYS A 91 4.80 -0.30 -19.03
C CYS A 91 5.24 0.92 -18.19
N PRO A 92 6.23 0.82 -17.28
CA PRO A 92 6.82 1.97 -16.61
C PRO A 92 7.36 3.04 -17.57
N ALA A 93 8.06 2.64 -18.64
CA ALA A 93 8.60 3.57 -19.63
C ALA A 93 7.48 4.33 -20.37
N ARG A 94 6.44 3.63 -20.83
CA ARG A 94 5.26 4.26 -21.47
C ARG A 94 4.53 5.20 -20.51
N VAL A 95 4.35 4.82 -19.24
CA VAL A 95 3.73 5.71 -18.23
C VAL A 95 4.60 6.95 -18.00
N THR A 96 5.92 6.81 -17.97
CA THR A 96 6.87 7.93 -17.88
C THR A 96 6.69 8.90 -19.05
N LEU A 97 6.67 8.38 -20.28
CA LEU A 97 6.47 9.15 -21.51
C LEU A 97 5.14 9.93 -21.51
N PHE A 98 4.03 9.30 -21.10
CA PHE A 98 2.70 9.93 -21.10
C PHE A 98 2.45 10.90 -19.94
N THR A 99 3.14 10.76 -18.81
CA THR A 99 2.91 11.61 -17.62
C THR A 99 3.96 12.70 -17.43
N GLY A 100 5.14 12.56 -18.06
CA GLY A 100 6.29 13.44 -17.82
C GLY A 100 6.93 13.23 -16.44
N LYS A 101 6.66 12.09 -15.78
CA LYS A 101 7.11 11.76 -14.42
C LYS A 101 7.93 10.46 -14.40
N ALA A 102 8.91 10.39 -13.51
CA ALA A 102 9.71 9.18 -13.28
C ALA A 102 8.88 8.01 -12.71
N ALA A 103 9.41 6.79 -12.78
CA ALA A 103 8.67 5.58 -12.39
C ALA A 103 8.42 5.51 -10.87
N HIS A 104 9.35 6.02 -10.05
CA HIS A 104 9.12 6.16 -8.60
C HIS A 104 7.98 7.16 -8.28
N ASN A 105 7.86 8.25 -9.04
CA ASN A 105 6.81 9.28 -8.87
C ASN A 105 5.44 8.88 -9.38
N THR A 106 5.38 7.90 -10.30
CA THR A 106 4.11 7.30 -10.71
C THR A 106 3.78 6.04 -9.90
N ASN A 107 4.78 5.39 -9.32
CA ASN A 107 4.68 4.07 -8.69
C ASN A 107 4.01 3.06 -9.66
N ILE A 108 4.34 3.14 -10.96
CA ILE A 108 4.14 2.05 -11.93
C ILE A 108 5.54 1.53 -12.24
N THR A 109 5.93 0.41 -11.64
CA THR A 109 7.32 -0.09 -11.67
C THR A 109 7.48 -1.48 -12.27
N ASP A 110 6.40 -2.06 -12.76
CA ASP A 110 6.34 -3.41 -13.34
C ASP A 110 5.39 -3.37 -14.57
N VAL A 111 5.34 -4.46 -15.32
CA VAL A 111 4.31 -4.71 -16.35
C VAL A 111 3.02 -5.29 -15.76
N ASN A 112 3.09 -5.95 -14.59
CA ASN A 112 1.97 -6.67 -13.98
C ASN A 112 1.52 -6.09 -12.63
N PRO A 113 0.23 -6.23 -12.25
CA PRO A 113 -0.23 -5.98 -10.89
C PRO A 113 0.50 -6.89 -9.87
N PRO A 114 0.80 -6.42 -8.65
CA PRO A 114 0.30 -5.19 -8.01
C PRO A 114 1.20 -3.95 -8.19
N TYR A 115 2.34 -4.08 -8.86
CA TYR A 115 3.31 -2.98 -9.02
C TYR A 115 3.17 -2.22 -10.34
N GLY A 116 2.43 -2.77 -11.31
CA GLY A 116 2.31 -2.20 -12.63
C GLY A 116 1.05 -2.59 -13.41
N GLY A 117 1.09 -2.30 -14.72
CA GLY A 117 0.00 -2.53 -15.65
C GLY A 117 -1.15 -1.53 -15.58
N TYR A 118 -2.07 -1.60 -16.54
CA TYR A 118 -3.21 -0.68 -16.66
C TYR A 118 -4.09 -0.57 -15.39
N PRO A 119 -4.41 -1.66 -14.66
CA PRO A 119 -5.17 -1.54 -13.41
C PRO A 119 -4.47 -0.70 -12.33
N LYS A 120 -3.13 -0.70 -12.29
CA LYS A 120 -2.33 0.14 -11.38
C LYS A 120 -2.32 1.59 -11.85
N PHE A 121 -2.12 1.84 -13.15
CA PHE A 121 -2.19 3.17 -13.77
C PHE A 121 -3.53 3.86 -13.47
N VAL A 122 -4.65 3.15 -13.67
CA VAL A 122 -6.01 3.60 -13.31
C VAL A 122 -6.12 3.85 -11.82
N LYS A 123 -5.67 2.91 -10.97
CA LYS A 123 -5.77 3.02 -9.50
C LYS A 123 -5.00 4.23 -8.94
N GLN A 124 -3.87 4.61 -9.55
CA GLN A 124 -3.12 5.82 -9.18
C GLN A 124 -3.75 7.13 -9.71
N GLY A 125 -4.90 7.05 -10.40
CA GLY A 125 -5.63 8.21 -10.91
C GLY A 125 -5.04 8.83 -12.19
N PHE A 126 -4.06 8.19 -12.83
CA PHE A 126 -3.42 8.74 -14.02
C PHE A 126 -4.29 8.69 -15.28
N ASN A 127 -5.37 7.89 -15.30
CA ASN A 127 -6.34 7.89 -16.41
C ASN A 127 -7.13 9.22 -16.55
N SER A 128 -6.85 10.24 -15.72
CA SER A 128 -7.33 11.61 -15.88
C SER A 128 -6.20 12.67 -15.86
N LYS A 129 -4.94 12.22 -15.83
CA LYS A 129 -3.75 13.05 -15.57
C LYS A 129 -2.57 12.58 -16.43
N TYR A 130 -2.76 12.55 -17.74
CA TYR A 130 -1.77 12.14 -18.72
C TYR A 130 -2.02 12.80 -20.09
N LEU A 131 -1.00 12.78 -20.95
CA LEU A 131 -0.90 13.56 -22.18
C LEU A 131 -2.15 13.55 -23.10
N PRO A 132 -2.82 12.42 -23.40
CA PRO A 132 -4.03 12.41 -24.23
C PRO A 132 -5.14 13.35 -23.72
N VAL A 133 -5.38 13.34 -22.39
CA VAL A 133 -6.40 14.18 -21.75
C VAL A 133 -6.03 15.66 -21.89
N TRP A 134 -4.78 16.01 -21.58
CA TRP A 134 -4.29 17.40 -21.66
C TRP A 134 -4.30 17.95 -23.10
N LEU A 135 -4.07 17.11 -24.10
CA LEU A 135 -4.17 17.49 -25.51
C LEU A 135 -5.63 17.74 -25.93
N GLN A 136 -6.59 16.90 -25.51
CA GLN A 136 -8.01 17.17 -25.75
C GLN A 136 -8.48 18.46 -25.06
N GLU A 137 -8.03 18.73 -23.82
CA GLU A 137 -8.29 19.99 -23.11
C GLU A 137 -7.72 21.21 -23.86
N ALA A 138 -6.58 21.06 -24.53
CA ALA A 138 -5.97 22.07 -25.40
C ALA A 138 -6.64 22.18 -26.80
N GLY A 139 -7.65 21.37 -27.09
CA GLY A 139 -8.41 21.40 -28.35
C GLY A 139 -7.84 20.57 -29.50
N TYR A 140 -6.83 19.73 -29.24
CA TYR A 140 -6.34 18.73 -30.20
C TYR A 140 -7.33 17.57 -30.32
N ASN A 141 -7.52 17.05 -31.53
CA ASN A 141 -8.06 15.70 -31.67
C ASN A 141 -6.94 14.68 -31.40
N VAL A 142 -7.24 13.62 -30.65
CA VAL A 142 -6.22 12.65 -30.19
C VAL A 142 -6.56 11.26 -30.71
N TYR A 143 -5.62 10.66 -31.44
CA TYR A 143 -5.77 9.39 -32.14
C TYR A 143 -4.71 8.39 -31.70
N TYR A 144 -5.08 7.11 -31.60
CA TYR A 144 -4.17 6.08 -31.08
C TYR A 144 -4.37 4.73 -31.76
N THR A 145 -3.29 4.02 -32.09
CA THR A 145 -3.35 2.59 -32.42
C THR A 145 -2.16 1.82 -31.87
N GLY A 146 -2.42 0.58 -31.42
CA GLY A 146 -1.38 -0.32 -30.89
C GLY A 146 -1.37 -0.44 -29.37
N LYS A 147 -0.24 -0.88 -28.82
CA LYS A 147 -0.05 -1.23 -27.41
C LYS A 147 -0.08 0.02 -26.52
N LEU A 148 -1.09 0.16 -25.66
CA LEU A 148 -1.11 1.27 -24.68
C LEU A 148 -0.25 0.95 -23.45
N PHE A 149 -0.69 -0.01 -22.63
CA PHE A 149 0.01 -0.49 -21.43
C PHE A 149 -0.18 -2.01 -21.28
N ASN A 150 0.76 -2.69 -20.62
CA ASN A 150 0.58 -4.08 -20.20
C ASN A 150 -0.64 -4.22 -19.25
N ALA A 151 -1.26 -5.39 -19.23
CA ALA A 151 -2.48 -5.72 -18.50
C ALA A 151 -3.71 -4.86 -18.87
N HIS A 152 -3.67 -4.10 -19.97
CA HIS A 152 -4.85 -3.62 -20.68
C HIS A 152 -5.31 -4.74 -21.61
N ASN A 153 -6.41 -5.41 -21.27
CA ASN A 153 -6.77 -6.71 -21.82
C ASN A 153 -8.23 -6.82 -22.24
N VAL A 154 -8.55 -7.89 -22.97
CA VAL A 154 -9.91 -8.16 -23.49
C VAL A 154 -11.00 -8.29 -22.43
N ASP A 155 -10.64 -8.47 -21.14
CA ASP A 155 -11.57 -8.59 -20.02
C ASP A 155 -11.70 -7.29 -19.18
N ASN A 156 -10.86 -6.27 -19.41
CA ASN A 156 -10.82 -5.04 -18.60
C ASN A 156 -10.68 -3.72 -19.37
N TYR A 157 -10.67 -3.77 -20.72
CA TYR A 157 -10.56 -2.61 -21.60
C TYR A 157 -11.60 -1.50 -21.36
N ASP A 158 -12.75 -1.85 -20.79
CA ASP A 158 -13.87 -0.97 -20.47
C ASP A 158 -13.91 -0.54 -18.98
N SER A 159 -12.94 -0.95 -18.17
CA SER A 159 -13.01 -0.91 -16.70
C SER A 159 -11.88 -0.09 -16.02
N PRO A 160 -11.84 1.24 -16.21
CA PRO A 160 -12.57 2.06 -17.18
C PRO A 160 -11.89 2.03 -18.56
N TYR A 161 -12.54 2.58 -19.59
CA TYR A 161 -11.86 2.92 -20.85
C TYR A 161 -10.70 3.92 -20.62
N PRO A 162 -9.61 3.83 -21.41
CA PRO A 162 -8.58 4.87 -21.46
C PRO A 162 -9.18 6.22 -21.89
N ALA A 163 -8.89 7.29 -21.15
CA ALA A 163 -9.47 8.61 -21.41
C ALA A 163 -8.61 9.45 -22.37
N GLY A 164 -9.16 10.57 -22.86
CA GLY A 164 -8.38 11.54 -23.63
C GLY A 164 -8.20 11.20 -25.12
N PHE A 165 -9.01 10.29 -25.67
CA PHE A 165 -8.96 9.90 -27.09
C PHE A 165 -10.20 10.35 -27.85
N THR A 166 -10.00 10.86 -29.07
CA THR A 166 -11.04 11.19 -30.03
C THR A 166 -11.43 9.96 -30.85
N SER A 167 -10.43 9.16 -31.24
CA SER A 167 -10.65 7.80 -31.69
C SER A 167 -9.43 6.92 -31.41
N SER A 168 -9.62 5.62 -31.15
CA SER A 168 -8.55 4.71 -30.76
C SER A 168 -8.78 3.28 -31.25
N ASP A 169 -7.68 2.57 -31.50
CA ASP A 169 -7.59 1.15 -31.81
C ASP A 169 -6.55 0.50 -30.89
N PHE A 170 -6.92 0.20 -29.64
CA PHE A 170 -5.99 -0.38 -28.67
C PHE A 170 -5.74 -1.86 -28.95
N LEU A 171 -4.47 -2.24 -29.08
CA LEU A 171 -4.03 -3.62 -29.08
C LEU A 171 -4.04 -4.14 -27.62
N LEU A 172 -4.69 -5.28 -27.38
CA LEU A 172 -5.01 -5.78 -26.04
C LEU A 172 -4.30 -7.09 -25.68
N ASP A 173 -3.93 -7.21 -24.40
CA ASP A 173 -3.49 -8.46 -23.80
C ASP A 173 -4.65 -9.49 -23.73
N PRO A 174 -4.37 -10.81 -23.77
CA PRO A 174 -3.05 -11.44 -23.86
C PRO A 174 -2.45 -11.48 -25.28
N PHE A 175 -3.08 -10.81 -26.25
CA PHE A 175 -2.80 -10.92 -27.67
C PHE A 175 -1.79 -9.89 -28.22
N THR A 176 -1.34 -8.93 -27.39
CA THR A 176 -0.42 -7.84 -27.76
C THR A 176 0.88 -8.29 -28.44
N TYR A 177 1.44 -9.40 -27.97
CA TYR A 177 2.75 -9.91 -28.42
C TYR A 177 2.62 -11.15 -29.30
N ASN A 178 1.43 -11.44 -29.82
CA ASN A 178 1.23 -12.51 -30.78
C ASN A 178 1.10 -11.91 -32.18
N TYR A 179 2.09 -12.16 -33.02
CA TYR A 179 2.19 -11.52 -34.33
C TYR A 179 1.12 -11.95 -35.36
N LEU A 180 0.42 -13.06 -35.10
CA LEU A 180 -0.58 -13.66 -36.01
C LEU A 180 -1.94 -13.93 -35.35
N ASN A 181 -2.13 -13.54 -34.08
CA ASN A 181 -3.40 -13.62 -33.37
C ASN A 181 -3.50 -12.43 -32.42
N SER A 182 -3.71 -11.26 -33.02
CA SER A 182 -3.86 -9.98 -32.30
C SER A 182 -5.33 -9.67 -32.05
N SER A 183 -5.64 -8.90 -31.00
CA SER A 183 -7.00 -8.40 -30.74
C SER A 183 -6.97 -6.89 -30.53
N PHE A 184 -7.80 -6.16 -31.26
CA PHE A 184 -7.89 -4.71 -31.23
C PHE A 184 -9.25 -4.24 -30.74
N GLN A 185 -9.28 -3.13 -30.01
CA GLN A 185 -10.47 -2.54 -29.43
C GLN A 185 -10.65 -1.13 -30.00
N ARG A 186 -11.76 -0.92 -30.72
CA ARG A 186 -12.07 0.34 -31.41
C ARG A 186 -12.94 1.23 -30.52
N ASN A 187 -12.45 2.41 -30.15
CA ASN A 187 -13.18 3.42 -29.36
C ASN A 187 -13.74 2.86 -28.04
N GLN A 188 -15.04 2.54 -27.98
CA GLN A 188 -15.71 1.88 -26.85
C GLN A 188 -16.41 0.57 -27.27
N GLU A 189 -16.19 0.11 -28.50
CA GLU A 189 -16.73 -1.14 -29.03
C GLU A 189 -16.00 -2.35 -28.43
N PRO A 190 -16.62 -3.55 -28.38
CA PRO A 190 -15.95 -4.76 -27.92
C PRO A 190 -14.70 -5.13 -28.75
N PRO A 191 -13.71 -5.82 -28.16
CA PRO A 191 -12.51 -6.25 -28.87
C PRO A 191 -12.82 -7.18 -30.05
N VAL A 192 -12.11 -6.96 -31.16
CA VAL A 192 -12.17 -7.76 -32.39
C VAL A 192 -10.84 -8.50 -32.58
N SER A 193 -10.91 -9.82 -32.74
CA SER A 193 -9.75 -10.65 -33.07
C SER A 193 -9.42 -10.57 -34.56
N HIS A 194 -8.13 -10.53 -34.86
CA HIS A 194 -7.51 -10.55 -36.17
C HIS A 194 -6.64 -11.81 -36.32
N GLU A 195 -7.16 -12.97 -35.94
CA GLU A 195 -6.46 -14.26 -36.06
C GLU A 195 -6.16 -14.62 -37.53
N GLY A 196 -4.89 -14.95 -37.80
CA GLY A 196 -4.35 -15.22 -39.13
C GLY A 196 -3.80 -13.99 -39.86
N GLU A 197 -4.07 -12.77 -39.37
CA GLU A 197 -3.54 -11.53 -39.93
C GLU A 197 -2.25 -11.08 -39.24
N TYR A 198 -1.33 -10.45 -39.98
CA TYR A 198 -0.07 -9.97 -39.40
C TYR A 198 -0.28 -8.65 -38.65
N VAL A 199 0.00 -8.63 -37.34
CA VAL A 199 -0.37 -7.52 -36.42
C VAL A 199 0.08 -6.14 -36.91
N THR A 200 1.30 -6.02 -37.45
CA THR A 200 1.82 -4.73 -37.94
C THR A 200 1.11 -4.25 -39.20
N ASP A 201 0.64 -5.17 -40.06
CA ASP A 201 -0.12 -4.81 -41.27
C ASP A 201 -1.53 -4.33 -40.90
N VAL A 202 -2.18 -5.01 -39.94
CA VAL A 202 -3.47 -4.60 -39.35
C VAL A 202 -3.33 -3.22 -38.69
N MET A 203 -2.28 -3.03 -37.91
CA MET A 203 -2.00 -1.75 -37.23
C MET A 203 -1.72 -0.62 -38.23
N ALA A 204 -1.01 -0.88 -39.32
CA ALA A 204 -0.77 0.10 -40.38
C ALA A 204 -2.08 0.59 -41.01
N GLN A 205 -2.99 -0.33 -41.36
CA GLN A 205 -4.31 0.07 -41.89
C GLN A 205 -5.14 0.88 -40.88
N LYS A 206 -5.08 0.53 -39.59
CA LYS A 206 -5.73 1.30 -38.51
C LYS A 206 -5.10 2.70 -38.35
N ALA A 207 -3.77 2.80 -38.37
CA ALA A 207 -3.04 4.07 -38.32
C ALA A 207 -3.40 5.00 -39.50
N TYR A 208 -3.52 4.42 -40.69
CA TYR A 208 -3.95 5.11 -41.90
C TYR A 208 -5.39 5.63 -41.80
N GLY A 209 -6.34 4.81 -41.35
CA GLY A 209 -7.73 5.24 -41.16
C GLY A 209 -7.87 6.35 -40.11
N LEU A 210 -7.16 6.22 -38.98
CA LEU A 210 -7.12 7.26 -37.95
C LEU A 210 -6.51 8.59 -38.47
N LEU A 211 -5.51 8.52 -39.36
CA LEU A 211 -4.96 9.71 -40.01
C LEU A 211 -5.97 10.35 -40.98
N ASP A 212 -6.71 9.55 -41.75
CA ASP A 212 -7.75 10.04 -42.66
C ASP A 212 -8.88 10.72 -41.87
N GLU A 213 -9.32 10.13 -40.75
CA GLU A 213 -10.28 10.75 -39.80
C GLU A 213 -9.77 12.09 -39.25
N ALA A 214 -8.46 12.20 -38.97
CA ALA A 214 -7.84 13.44 -38.49
C ALA A 214 -7.81 14.53 -39.57
N VAL A 215 -7.51 14.15 -40.82
CA VAL A 215 -7.56 15.03 -42.00
C VAL A 215 -8.99 15.56 -42.22
N GLU A 216 -10.00 14.68 -42.18
CA GLU A 216 -11.40 15.05 -42.37
C GLU A 216 -11.91 16.00 -41.29
N ALA A 217 -11.46 15.84 -40.04
CA ALA A 217 -11.87 16.66 -38.91
C ALA A 217 -11.36 18.12 -38.97
N LYS A 218 -10.32 18.41 -39.78
CA LYS A 218 -9.75 19.77 -39.99
C LYS A 218 -9.45 20.50 -38.69
N LYS A 219 -8.81 19.79 -37.76
CA LYS A 219 -8.33 20.28 -36.48
C LYS A 219 -6.87 19.85 -36.28
N PRO A 220 -6.09 20.57 -35.46
CA PRO A 220 -4.80 20.08 -35.03
C PRO A 220 -4.97 18.73 -34.34
N PHE A 221 -4.11 17.77 -34.68
CA PHE A 221 -4.21 16.41 -34.13
C PHE A 221 -2.89 15.87 -33.57
N PHE A 222 -3.04 14.96 -32.62
CA PHE A 222 -1.99 14.06 -32.16
C PHE A 222 -2.35 12.64 -32.56
N LEU A 223 -1.51 11.97 -33.35
CA LEU A 223 -1.67 10.56 -33.71
C LEU A 223 -0.48 9.76 -33.17
N MET A 224 -0.74 8.76 -32.33
CA MET A 224 0.31 7.84 -31.87
C MET A 224 0.09 6.42 -32.38
N VAL A 225 1.17 5.83 -32.91
CA VAL A 225 1.21 4.51 -33.53
C VAL A 225 2.25 3.68 -32.79
N ALA A 226 1.80 2.64 -32.10
CA ALA A 226 2.57 1.91 -31.11
C ALA A 226 2.69 0.40 -31.43
N PRO A 227 3.49 0.02 -32.46
CA PRO A 227 3.68 -1.38 -32.85
C PRO A 227 4.43 -2.16 -31.76
N SER A 228 4.03 -3.42 -31.55
CA SER A 228 4.74 -4.37 -30.68
C SER A 228 6.00 -4.96 -31.31
N ALA A 229 6.35 -4.60 -32.55
CA ALA A 229 7.63 -4.98 -33.13
C ALA A 229 8.75 -4.02 -32.70
N PRO A 230 9.99 -4.51 -32.45
CA PRO A 230 10.49 -5.89 -32.53
C PRO A 230 10.44 -6.75 -31.24
N HIS A 231 9.46 -6.59 -30.35
CA HIS A 231 9.31 -7.45 -29.15
C HIS A 231 9.23 -8.95 -29.52
N ALA A 232 9.68 -9.82 -28.62
CA ALA A 232 9.56 -11.28 -28.71
C ALA A 232 8.10 -11.72 -28.94
N ASP A 233 7.90 -12.83 -29.68
CA ASP A 233 6.58 -13.46 -29.83
C ASP A 233 6.23 -14.19 -28.53
N ILE A 234 5.03 -13.95 -27.97
CA ILE A 234 4.56 -14.62 -26.76
C ILE A 234 3.35 -15.49 -27.09
N GLN A 235 3.47 -16.78 -26.76
CA GLN A 235 2.41 -17.75 -26.91
C GLN A 235 1.96 -18.28 -25.55
N ASN A 236 0.66 -18.45 -25.36
CA ASN A 236 0.06 -19.05 -24.17
C ASN A 236 -0.27 -20.52 -24.44
N ASN A 237 0.64 -21.41 -24.06
CA ASN A 237 0.50 -22.84 -24.24
C ASN A 237 0.13 -23.50 -22.90
N SER A 238 -1.13 -23.92 -22.78
CA SER A 238 -1.66 -24.63 -21.59
C SER A 238 -1.47 -23.89 -20.26
N GLY A 239 -1.52 -22.55 -20.27
CA GLY A 239 -1.36 -21.71 -19.09
C GLY A 239 0.09 -21.34 -18.76
N SER A 240 1.06 -21.75 -19.56
CA SER A 240 2.42 -21.23 -19.53
C SER A 240 2.64 -20.24 -20.68
N LEU A 241 3.09 -19.03 -20.35
CA LEU A 241 3.63 -18.12 -21.35
C LEU A 241 5.00 -18.64 -21.81
N THR A 242 5.25 -18.60 -23.11
CA THR A 242 6.54 -18.93 -23.72
C THR A 242 6.95 -17.82 -24.68
N PHE A 243 8.16 -17.30 -24.50
CA PHE A 243 8.79 -16.33 -25.41
C PHE A 243 9.54 -17.07 -26.53
N ASP A 244 9.40 -16.57 -27.75
CA ASP A 244 10.14 -17.03 -28.93
C ASP A 244 10.60 -15.83 -29.79
N ALA A 245 11.44 -16.09 -30.79
CA ALA A 245 11.92 -15.07 -31.71
C ALA A 245 10.76 -14.37 -32.46
N PRO A 246 10.82 -13.04 -32.68
CA PRO A 246 9.75 -12.29 -33.35
C PRO A 246 9.32 -12.90 -34.69
N VAL A 247 8.03 -12.88 -34.99
CA VAL A 247 7.56 -13.35 -36.30
C VAL A 247 7.66 -12.20 -37.31
N SER A 248 8.35 -12.45 -38.42
CA SER A 248 8.42 -11.52 -39.55
C SER A 248 7.17 -11.59 -40.42
N ALA A 249 6.76 -10.50 -41.05
CA ALA A 249 5.73 -10.56 -42.09
C ALA A 249 6.14 -11.57 -43.19
N PRO A 250 5.21 -12.31 -43.81
CA PRO A 250 5.54 -13.37 -44.77
C PRO A 250 6.42 -12.90 -45.94
N ARG A 251 6.30 -11.63 -46.35
CA ARG A 251 7.09 -10.97 -47.40
C ARG A 251 8.56 -10.70 -47.01
N HIS A 252 8.89 -10.62 -45.73
CA HIS A 252 10.23 -10.27 -45.22
C HIS A 252 11.04 -11.46 -44.70
N ARG A 253 10.43 -12.65 -44.58
CA ARG A 253 11.02 -13.87 -43.99
C ARG A 253 12.39 -14.28 -44.55
N ASP A 254 12.66 -13.90 -45.80
CA ASP A 254 13.86 -14.28 -46.56
C ASP A 254 14.97 -13.21 -46.52
N LEU A 255 14.76 -12.06 -45.88
CA LEU A 255 15.77 -10.99 -45.76
C LEU A 255 16.88 -11.35 -44.75
N PHE A 256 18.01 -10.64 -44.81
CA PHE A 256 19.08 -10.65 -43.81
C PHE A 256 19.68 -12.04 -43.45
N LYS A 257 19.61 -13.04 -44.34
CA LYS A 257 19.95 -14.46 -44.06
C LYS A 257 21.30 -14.72 -43.39
N HIS A 258 22.28 -13.86 -43.64
CA HIS A 258 23.66 -13.99 -43.13
C HIS A 258 24.03 -12.96 -42.05
N VAL A 259 23.08 -12.10 -41.67
CA VAL A 259 23.27 -11.13 -40.59
C VAL A 259 23.34 -11.85 -39.24
N LYS A 260 24.17 -11.32 -38.34
CA LYS A 260 24.45 -11.81 -36.99
C LYS A 260 24.34 -10.64 -36.02
N VAL A 261 24.01 -10.91 -34.76
CA VAL A 261 24.00 -9.84 -33.73
C VAL A 261 25.42 -9.26 -33.59
N PRO A 262 25.60 -7.92 -33.48
CA PRO A 262 26.92 -7.31 -33.45
C PRO A 262 27.87 -7.97 -32.44
N ARG A 263 29.01 -8.46 -32.93
CA ARG A 263 30.05 -9.14 -32.14
C ARG A 263 30.97 -8.12 -31.46
N THR A 264 30.38 -7.25 -30.66
CA THR A 264 31.07 -6.26 -29.83
C THR A 264 31.89 -6.93 -28.72
N VAL A 265 32.79 -6.19 -28.06
CA VAL A 265 33.63 -6.75 -26.98
C VAL A 265 32.83 -7.27 -25.78
N ASN A 266 31.62 -6.74 -25.56
CA ASN A 266 30.67 -7.23 -24.56
C ASN A 266 29.78 -8.37 -25.05
N PHE A 267 29.83 -8.78 -26.32
CA PHE A 267 29.08 -9.95 -26.80
C PHE A 267 29.73 -11.26 -26.31
N ASN A 268 29.05 -11.96 -25.41
CA ASN A 268 29.44 -13.26 -24.84
C ASN A 268 30.94 -13.39 -24.44
N PRO A 269 31.49 -12.45 -23.64
CA PRO A 269 32.93 -12.32 -23.39
C PRO A 269 33.51 -13.52 -22.63
N ASN A 270 34.80 -13.79 -22.85
CA ASN A 270 35.54 -14.87 -22.17
C ASN A 270 35.67 -14.66 -20.64
N VAL A 271 35.61 -13.41 -20.19
CA VAL A 271 35.56 -13.01 -18.77
C VAL A 271 34.23 -12.31 -18.53
N PRO A 272 33.46 -12.66 -17.49
CA PRO A 272 32.21 -11.95 -17.19
C PRO A 272 32.49 -10.53 -16.68
N SER A 273 31.58 -9.63 -17.02
CA SER A 273 31.56 -8.19 -16.70
C SER A 273 30.38 -7.86 -15.78
N GLY A 274 30.20 -6.59 -15.41
CA GLY A 274 29.08 -6.16 -14.58
C GLY A 274 29.30 -6.39 -13.08
N ALA A 275 28.24 -6.22 -12.31
CA ALA A 275 28.11 -6.68 -10.92
C ALA A 275 26.85 -7.59 -10.77
N ASN A 276 26.53 -7.98 -9.53
CA ASN A 276 25.34 -8.76 -9.18
C ASN A 276 25.25 -10.05 -10.03
N TRP A 277 24.03 -10.49 -10.37
CA TRP A 277 23.77 -11.73 -11.12
C TRP A 277 24.41 -11.75 -12.52
N ILE A 278 24.59 -10.59 -13.18
CA ILE A 278 25.20 -10.50 -14.52
C ILE A 278 26.64 -11.04 -14.47
N ARG A 279 27.40 -10.70 -13.43
CA ARG A 279 28.78 -11.16 -13.25
C ARG A 279 28.88 -12.67 -12.99
N ALA A 280 27.79 -13.31 -12.56
CA ALA A 280 27.70 -14.75 -12.32
C ALA A 280 27.27 -15.58 -13.55
N LEU A 281 27.00 -14.95 -14.69
CA LEU A 281 26.54 -15.66 -15.90
C LEU A 281 27.64 -16.50 -16.55
N ASP A 282 27.31 -17.76 -16.86
CA ASP A 282 28.14 -18.66 -17.66
C ASP A 282 28.31 -18.15 -19.10
N GLN A 283 29.44 -18.46 -19.72
CA GLN A 283 29.65 -18.14 -21.14
C GLN A 283 28.71 -19.00 -22.01
N GLN A 284 27.99 -18.37 -22.93
CA GLN A 284 27.04 -19.04 -23.81
C GLN A 284 27.77 -19.94 -24.82
N ASN A 285 27.22 -21.13 -25.06
CA ASN A 285 27.75 -22.08 -26.04
C ASN A 285 27.36 -21.70 -27.49
N THR A 286 27.97 -22.37 -28.47
CA THR A 286 27.72 -22.11 -29.90
C THR A 286 26.25 -22.22 -30.30
N THR A 287 25.52 -23.23 -29.80
CA THR A 287 24.09 -23.42 -30.11
C THR A 287 23.24 -22.23 -29.68
N ASN A 288 23.53 -21.67 -28.49
CA ASN A 288 22.86 -20.49 -27.95
C ASN A 288 23.27 -19.22 -28.74
N VAL A 289 24.55 -19.07 -29.07
CA VAL A 289 25.05 -17.96 -29.91
C VAL A 289 24.44 -17.97 -31.32
N ASP A 290 24.26 -19.13 -31.94
CA ASP A 290 23.61 -19.28 -33.25
C ASP A 290 22.09 -19.04 -33.17
N TRP A 291 21.47 -19.33 -32.02
CA TRP A 291 20.09 -18.94 -31.74
C TRP A 291 19.93 -17.43 -31.59
N ASN A 292 20.84 -16.77 -30.86
CA ASN A 292 20.86 -15.31 -30.73
C ASN A 292 21.02 -14.61 -32.09
N ASP A 293 21.81 -15.19 -33.01
CA ASP A 293 21.86 -14.74 -34.40
C ASP A 293 20.52 -14.91 -35.14
N HIS A 294 19.75 -15.96 -34.85
CA HIS A 294 18.40 -16.14 -35.40
C HIS A 294 17.41 -15.12 -34.83
N PHE A 295 17.37 -14.97 -33.50
CA PHE A 295 16.51 -14.01 -32.79
C PHE A 295 16.74 -12.58 -33.30
N TYR A 296 18.00 -12.16 -33.46
CA TYR A 296 18.35 -10.85 -34.01
C TYR A 296 17.91 -10.69 -35.48
N ARG A 297 18.12 -11.68 -36.35
CA ARG A 297 17.57 -11.64 -37.72
C ARG A 297 16.05 -11.50 -37.73
N GLN A 298 15.36 -12.18 -36.83
CA GLN A 298 13.91 -12.11 -36.70
C GLN A 298 13.42 -10.72 -36.29
N ARG A 299 14.06 -10.06 -35.31
CA ARG A 299 13.82 -8.65 -34.96
C ARG A 299 13.97 -7.70 -36.15
N LEU A 300 15.08 -7.81 -36.89
CA LEU A 300 15.31 -6.98 -38.08
C LEU A 300 14.23 -7.18 -39.15
N ARG A 301 13.71 -8.41 -39.28
CA ARG A 301 12.65 -8.75 -40.25
C ARG A 301 11.26 -8.29 -39.83
N SER A 302 10.91 -8.30 -38.54
CA SER A 302 9.62 -7.76 -38.07
C SER A 302 9.58 -6.23 -38.17
N LEU A 303 10.72 -5.56 -37.95
CA LEU A 303 10.88 -4.11 -38.18
C LEU A 303 10.60 -3.67 -39.63
N GLN A 304 10.74 -4.53 -40.64
CA GLN A 304 10.51 -4.13 -42.04
C GLN A 304 9.05 -3.73 -42.30
N ALA A 305 8.08 -4.36 -41.61
CA ALA A 305 6.68 -3.94 -41.70
C ALA A 305 6.42 -2.60 -40.97
N VAL A 306 7.22 -2.26 -39.94
CA VAL A 306 7.20 -0.94 -39.31
C VAL A 306 7.79 0.11 -40.26
N ASP A 307 8.88 -0.20 -40.95
CA ASP A 307 9.52 0.68 -41.92
C ASP A 307 8.57 1.05 -43.08
N GLU A 308 7.84 0.06 -43.60
CA GLU A 308 6.78 0.24 -44.61
C GLU A 308 5.57 1.04 -44.07
N MET A 309 5.17 0.81 -42.81
CA MET A 309 4.11 1.59 -42.15
C MET A 309 4.48 3.07 -42.01
N VAL A 310 5.75 3.37 -41.71
CA VAL A 310 6.26 4.74 -41.67
C VAL A 310 6.19 5.39 -43.05
N ASP A 311 6.64 4.71 -44.11
CA ASP A 311 6.56 5.23 -45.49
C ASP A 311 5.12 5.63 -45.87
N GLY A 312 4.14 4.77 -45.58
CA GLY A 312 2.72 5.06 -45.86
C GLY A 312 2.12 6.21 -45.05
N LEU A 313 2.54 6.41 -43.78
CA LEU A 313 2.16 7.60 -43.00
C LEU A 313 2.71 8.88 -43.65
N PHE A 314 3.97 8.87 -44.09
CA PHE A 314 4.60 10.00 -44.76
C PHE A 314 3.97 10.28 -46.13
N GLU A 315 3.60 9.26 -46.90
CA GLU A 315 2.89 9.43 -48.17
C GLU A 315 1.52 10.08 -47.98
N ARG A 316 0.75 9.67 -46.96
CA ARG A 316 -0.57 10.25 -46.64
C ARG A 316 -0.48 11.69 -46.13
N LEU A 317 0.44 11.98 -45.20
CA LEU A 317 0.70 13.35 -44.74
C LEU A 317 1.07 14.27 -45.91
N LYS A 318 1.79 13.74 -46.91
CA LYS A 318 2.15 14.48 -48.12
C LYS A 318 0.98 14.62 -49.10
N SER A 319 0.13 13.61 -49.29
CA SER A 319 -1.03 13.70 -50.20
C SER A 319 -2.13 14.65 -49.70
N HIS A 320 -2.11 15.01 -48.41
CA HIS A 320 -3.00 15.98 -47.79
C HIS A 320 -2.33 17.35 -47.50
N ASP A 321 -1.11 17.58 -47.99
CA ASP A 321 -0.32 18.81 -47.78
C ASP A 321 -0.09 19.18 -46.30
N LEU A 322 -0.12 18.19 -45.39
CA LEU A 322 0.04 18.38 -43.94
C LEU A 322 1.48 18.21 -43.45
N LEU A 323 2.35 17.56 -44.23
CA LEU A 323 3.68 17.13 -43.81
C LEU A 323 4.55 18.28 -43.28
N ASP A 324 4.48 19.47 -43.90
CA ASP A 324 5.29 20.63 -43.53
C ASP A 324 4.81 21.33 -42.23
N ASN A 325 3.58 21.06 -41.78
CA ASN A 325 3.01 21.53 -40.50
C ASN A 325 2.88 20.39 -39.46
N THR A 326 3.63 19.30 -39.61
CA THR A 326 3.55 18.14 -38.71
C THR A 326 4.90 17.86 -38.05
N TYR A 327 4.93 17.82 -36.71
CA TYR A 327 6.04 17.24 -35.95
C TYR A 327 5.90 15.72 -35.91
N ILE A 328 6.95 15.00 -36.30
CA ILE A 328 6.97 13.54 -36.37
C ILE A 328 8.11 13.05 -35.47
N PHE A 329 7.74 12.31 -34.44
CA PHE A 329 8.63 11.67 -33.48
C PHE A 329 8.74 10.18 -33.80
N TYR A 330 9.95 9.64 -33.72
CA TYR A 330 10.22 8.20 -33.81
C TYR A 330 11.09 7.78 -32.62
N SER A 331 10.59 6.85 -31.81
CA SER A 331 11.29 6.38 -30.61
C SER A 331 10.91 4.95 -30.22
N SER A 332 11.55 4.41 -29.18
CA SER A 332 11.21 3.13 -28.54
C SER A 332 10.76 3.35 -27.10
N ASP A 333 10.02 2.39 -26.53
CA ASP A 333 9.74 2.39 -25.08
C ASP A 333 10.96 1.97 -24.24
N ASN A 334 11.70 0.96 -24.67
CA ASN A 334 13.01 0.61 -24.11
C ASN A 334 13.95 0.06 -25.19
N GLY A 335 15.24 -0.08 -24.83
CA GLY A 335 16.24 -0.78 -25.61
C GLY A 335 16.13 -2.30 -25.43
N PHE A 336 17.15 -3.03 -25.88
CA PHE A 336 17.19 -4.48 -25.83
C PHE A 336 18.61 -5.03 -26.06
N HIS A 337 19.00 -6.05 -25.29
CA HIS A 337 20.27 -6.75 -25.44
C HIS A 337 20.11 -8.17 -25.97
N ILE A 338 21.12 -8.67 -26.68
CA ILE A 338 21.19 -10.04 -27.20
C ILE A 338 22.65 -10.52 -27.11
N GLY A 339 22.98 -11.25 -26.04
CA GLY A 339 24.32 -11.79 -25.82
C GLY A 339 25.31 -10.82 -25.19
N GLN A 340 25.00 -9.52 -25.12
CA GLN A 340 25.84 -8.56 -24.38
C GLN A 340 25.92 -8.95 -22.90
N HIS A 341 27.11 -8.82 -22.31
CA HIS A 341 27.45 -9.24 -20.95
C HIS A 341 27.09 -10.71 -20.62
N ARG A 342 27.01 -11.58 -21.65
CA ARG A 342 26.52 -12.97 -21.59
C ARG A 342 25.01 -13.11 -21.31
N MET A 343 24.26 -12.01 -21.31
CA MET A 343 22.81 -12.05 -21.11
C MET A 343 22.08 -12.66 -22.31
N GLN A 344 20.94 -13.28 -22.05
CA GLN A 344 20.06 -13.83 -23.08
C GLN A 344 19.30 -12.70 -23.80
N PRO A 345 18.56 -12.94 -24.90
CA PRO A 345 17.70 -11.90 -25.49
C PRO A 345 16.79 -11.32 -24.40
N GLY A 346 16.79 -10.01 -24.18
CA GLY A 346 16.03 -9.41 -23.09
C GLY A 346 16.29 -7.92 -22.87
N LYS A 347 15.79 -7.45 -21.72
CA LYS A 347 15.79 -6.07 -21.25
C LYS A 347 15.87 -6.03 -19.72
N SER A 348 15.38 -4.97 -19.06
CA SER A 348 15.37 -4.81 -17.60
C SER A 348 16.72 -4.54 -16.92
N THR A 349 17.76 -4.11 -17.64
CA THR A 349 19.07 -3.76 -17.05
C THR A 349 19.45 -2.30 -17.26
N GLY A 350 20.50 -1.86 -16.55
CA GLY A 350 21.13 -0.55 -16.73
C GLY A 350 22.22 -0.50 -17.81
N CYS A 351 22.33 -1.53 -18.66
CA CYS A 351 23.28 -1.53 -19.77
C CYS A 351 22.85 -0.51 -20.83
N GLU A 352 23.81 0.16 -21.50
CA GLU A 352 23.53 1.18 -22.52
C GLU A 352 22.66 0.59 -23.65
N GLU A 353 22.83 -0.70 -24.02
CA GLU A 353 21.94 -1.46 -24.92
C GLU A 353 20.44 -1.43 -24.54
N ASP A 354 20.11 -1.36 -23.25
CA ASP A 354 18.75 -1.38 -22.70
C ASP A 354 18.16 0.01 -22.48
N ILE A 355 19.01 1.00 -22.18
CA ILE A 355 18.58 2.34 -21.78
C ILE A 355 18.73 3.40 -22.88
N ASN A 356 19.72 3.29 -23.78
CA ASN A 356 19.90 4.23 -24.89
C ASN A 356 19.03 3.81 -26.07
N ILE A 357 18.00 4.60 -26.30
CA ILE A 357 16.93 4.33 -27.27
C ILE A 357 16.95 5.35 -28.40
N PRO A 358 16.43 4.99 -29.59
CA PRO A 358 16.36 5.96 -30.68
C PRO A 358 15.41 7.11 -30.31
N LEU A 359 15.79 8.33 -30.66
CA LEU A 359 14.88 9.46 -30.79
C LEU A 359 15.25 10.26 -32.04
N VAL A 360 14.36 10.26 -33.03
CA VAL A 360 14.44 11.14 -34.19
C VAL A 360 13.23 12.06 -34.18
N VAL A 361 13.45 13.36 -34.39
CA VAL A 361 12.37 14.34 -34.54
C VAL A 361 12.53 15.04 -35.89
N ARG A 362 11.43 15.11 -36.65
CA ARG A 362 11.29 15.92 -37.87
C ARG A 362 10.10 16.87 -37.69
N GLY A 363 10.14 18.05 -38.29
CA GLY A 363 8.99 18.96 -38.29
C GLY A 363 9.36 20.42 -38.56
N PRO A 364 8.41 21.35 -38.36
CA PRO A 364 8.65 22.78 -38.53
C PRO A 364 9.87 23.28 -37.76
N ASN A 365 10.79 23.95 -38.46
CA ASN A 365 12.03 24.53 -37.91
C ASN A 365 13.00 23.54 -37.24
N VAL A 366 12.79 22.23 -37.38
CA VAL A 366 13.73 21.21 -36.89
C VAL A 366 14.90 21.08 -37.87
N PRO A 367 16.17 21.09 -37.41
CA PRO A 367 17.32 20.92 -38.30
C PRO A 367 17.27 19.60 -39.07
N ILE A 368 17.73 19.64 -40.32
CA ILE A 368 17.67 18.55 -41.29
C ILE A 368 19.00 17.82 -41.33
N ASN A 369 19.00 16.51 -41.10
CA ASN A 369 20.18 15.65 -41.15
C ASN A 369 21.27 16.11 -40.16
N GLU A 370 20.85 16.44 -38.94
CA GLU A 370 21.72 16.82 -37.83
C GLU A 370 21.66 15.80 -36.70
N THR A 371 22.74 15.68 -35.93
CA THR A 371 22.80 14.86 -34.72
C THR A 371 23.22 15.72 -33.54
N THR A 372 22.49 15.63 -32.43
CA THR A 372 22.77 16.39 -31.22
C THR A 372 23.04 15.49 -30.01
N GLN A 373 24.08 15.84 -29.24
CA GLN A 373 24.48 15.16 -28.01
C GLN A 373 23.70 15.65 -26.77
N LEU A 374 22.62 16.42 -26.96
CA LEU A 374 21.81 16.92 -25.85
C LEU A 374 21.15 15.78 -25.08
N VAL A 375 21.50 15.66 -23.80
CA VAL A 375 20.95 14.67 -22.88
C VAL A 375 19.44 14.87 -22.73
N SER A 376 18.67 13.81 -22.97
CA SER A 376 17.21 13.84 -22.85
C SER A 376 16.66 12.47 -22.44
N SER A 377 15.44 12.44 -21.93
CA SER A 377 14.79 11.20 -21.51
C SER A 377 13.29 11.22 -21.74
N HIS A 378 12.63 10.05 -21.60
CA HIS A 378 11.17 9.93 -21.71
C HIS A 378 10.37 10.95 -20.89
N THR A 379 10.85 11.33 -19.71
CA THR A 379 10.26 12.39 -18.87
C THR A 379 10.12 13.74 -19.60
N ASP A 380 10.94 14.01 -20.61
CA ASP A 380 10.90 15.24 -21.40
C ASP A 380 9.81 15.25 -22.49
N ILE A 381 9.27 14.10 -22.88
CA ILE A 381 8.40 13.98 -24.06
C ILE A 381 7.08 14.75 -23.88
N ALA A 382 6.38 14.55 -22.76
CA ALA A 382 5.16 15.29 -22.45
C ALA A 382 5.40 16.82 -22.41
N ALA A 383 6.50 17.26 -21.79
CA ALA A 383 6.90 18.67 -21.75
C ALA A 383 7.22 19.25 -23.14
N THR A 384 7.86 18.45 -24.01
CA THR A 384 8.17 18.83 -25.39
C THR A 384 6.89 19.01 -26.22
N ILE A 385 5.94 18.09 -26.08
CA ILE A 385 4.66 18.13 -26.78
C ILE A 385 3.81 19.32 -26.28
N PHE A 386 3.84 19.63 -24.98
CA PHE A 386 3.25 20.86 -24.44
C PHE A 386 3.85 22.11 -25.09
N SER A 387 5.18 22.17 -25.24
CA SER A 387 5.84 23.31 -25.89
C SER A 387 5.49 23.44 -27.38
N ILE A 388 5.23 22.34 -28.10
CA ILE A 388 4.76 22.35 -29.49
C ILE A 388 3.30 22.83 -29.58
N ALA A 389 2.44 22.31 -28.71
CA ALA A 389 1.01 22.63 -28.66
C ALA A 389 0.72 24.00 -27.99
N ASN A 390 1.75 24.74 -27.58
CA ASN A 390 1.67 26.01 -26.85
C ASN A 390 0.84 25.92 -25.55
N ILE A 391 0.93 24.77 -24.87
CA ILE A 391 0.31 24.51 -23.56
C ILE A 391 1.30 24.95 -22.46
N PRO A 392 0.87 25.69 -21.43
CA PRO A 392 1.72 26.04 -20.30
C PRO A 392 2.33 24.79 -19.65
N LEU A 393 3.66 24.80 -19.45
CA LEU A 393 4.37 23.73 -18.77
C LEU A 393 3.85 23.57 -17.34
N ARG A 394 3.91 22.34 -16.84
CA ARG A 394 3.49 21.98 -15.49
C ARG A 394 4.67 21.96 -14.53
N ASP A 395 4.47 22.51 -13.34
CA ASP A 395 5.48 22.52 -12.28
C ASP A 395 5.84 21.09 -11.85
N ASP A 396 4.87 20.16 -11.91
CA ASP A 396 4.99 18.76 -11.51
C ASP A 396 5.53 17.80 -12.58
N PHE A 397 6.08 18.31 -13.70
CA PHE A 397 6.85 17.49 -14.63
C PHE A 397 8.30 17.32 -14.16
N ASP A 398 8.79 16.08 -14.18
CA ASP A 398 10.16 15.73 -13.80
C ASP A 398 11.15 15.99 -14.96
N GLY A 399 10.64 16.10 -16.19
CA GLY A 399 11.39 16.46 -17.39
C GLY A 399 11.19 17.90 -17.87
N SER A 400 11.98 18.30 -18.86
CA SER A 400 12.04 19.63 -19.46
C SER A 400 12.00 19.53 -20.99
N PRO A 401 11.31 20.43 -21.71
CA PRO A 401 11.16 20.34 -23.17
C PRO A 401 12.48 20.11 -23.89
N ILE A 402 12.50 19.17 -24.85
CA ILE A 402 13.65 18.91 -25.72
C ILE A 402 13.78 20.10 -26.68
N PRO A 403 14.97 20.72 -26.84
CA PRO A 403 15.14 21.85 -27.74
C PRO A 403 15.12 21.34 -29.19
N LEU A 404 14.14 21.77 -29.98
CA LEU A 404 13.91 21.21 -31.33
C LEU A 404 14.45 22.06 -32.50
N THR A 405 14.70 23.35 -32.29
CA THR A 405 15.15 24.27 -33.35
C THR A 405 16.64 24.58 -33.22
N ALA A 406 17.33 24.93 -34.31
CA ALA A 406 18.78 25.21 -34.27
C ALA A 406 19.19 26.22 -33.17
N PRO A 407 18.52 27.39 -33.00
CA PRO A 407 18.88 28.34 -31.93
C PRO A 407 18.59 27.81 -30.52
N ALA A 408 17.57 26.97 -30.36
CA ALA A 408 17.23 26.35 -29.07
C ALA A 408 18.24 25.26 -28.70
N ILE A 409 18.68 24.45 -29.68
CA ILE A 409 19.73 23.44 -29.52
C ILE A 409 21.06 24.11 -29.14
N GLU A 410 21.47 25.14 -29.87
CA GLU A 410 22.69 25.91 -29.59
C GLU A 410 22.67 26.55 -28.20
N SER A 411 21.56 27.19 -27.80
CA SER A 411 21.44 27.75 -26.44
C SER A 411 21.35 26.68 -25.34
N ALA A 412 21.04 25.43 -25.66
CA ALA A 412 20.90 24.36 -24.68
C ALA A 412 22.21 23.63 -24.38
N THR A 413 23.19 23.67 -25.28
CA THR A 413 24.49 22.95 -25.15
C THR A 413 25.22 23.25 -23.84
N SER A 414 25.05 24.43 -23.26
CA SER A 414 25.67 24.87 -21.99
C SER A 414 24.67 25.10 -20.84
N LYS A 415 23.40 24.73 -21.01
CA LYS A 415 22.31 25.06 -20.05
C LYS A 415 21.36 23.91 -19.75
N ARG A 416 21.28 22.89 -20.61
CA ARG A 416 20.46 21.71 -20.36
C ARG A 416 21.14 20.85 -19.29
N ARG A 417 20.34 20.14 -18.51
CA ARG A 417 20.83 19.13 -17.57
C ARG A 417 21.71 18.09 -18.28
N GLU A 418 22.70 17.61 -17.55
CA GLU A 418 23.72 16.65 -17.98
C GLU A 418 23.37 15.19 -17.67
N HIS A 419 22.29 14.95 -16.90
CA HIS A 419 21.98 13.66 -16.30
C HIS A 419 20.61 13.11 -16.72
N VAL A 420 20.51 11.79 -16.66
CA VAL A 420 19.27 11.00 -16.68
C VAL A 420 19.32 9.98 -15.54
N GLN A 421 18.25 9.92 -14.75
CA GLN A 421 18.01 8.84 -13.80
C GLN A 421 17.66 7.54 -14.52
N VAL A 422 18.24 6.44 -14.05
CA VAL A 422 17.91 5.09 -14.50
C VAL A 422 17.46 4.28 -13.28
N GLU A 423 16.30 3.64 -13.35
CA GLU A 423 15.71 2.91 -12.23
C GLU A 423 14.89 1.69 -12.67
N TYR A 424 15.00 0.61 -11.90
CA TYR A 424 14.28 -0.65 -12.13
C TYR A 424 14.00 -1.37 -10.81
N TRP A 425 12.90 -2.12 -10.74
CA TRP A 425 12.57 -2.99 -9.62
C TRP A 425 12.08 -4.36 -10.12
N GLY A 426 12.41 -5.43 -9.37
CA GLY A 426 11.93 -6.78 -9.66
C GLY A 426 13.02 -7.75 -10.10
N PHE A 427 12.71 -8.53 -11.13
CA PHE A 427 13.55 -9.59 -11.67
C PHE A 427 13.88 -9.31 -13.13
N ALA A 428 15.04 -9.77 -13.60
CA ALA A 428 15.31 -9.89 -15.03
C ALA A 428 14.96 -11.32 -15.49
N GLY A 429 14.58 -11.49 -16.76
CA GLY A 429 14.34 -12.80 -17.36
C GLY A 429 14.66 -12.77 -18.85
N GLY A 430 15.21 -13.85 -19.37
CA GLY A 430 15.48 -13.98 -20.80
C GLY A 430 14.20 -14.28 -21.59
N GLU A 431 14.04 -13.60 -22.72
CA GLU A 431 12.97 -13.76 -23.70
C GLU A 431 13.36 -14.71 -24.85
N GLY A 432 14.52 -15.37 -24.73
CA GLY A 432 14.95 -16.45 -25.62
C GLY A 432 14.74 -17.83 -25.01
N ILE A 433 14.55 -18.85 -25.85
CA ILE A 433 14.27 -20.24 -25.43
C ILE A 433 15.36 -20.91 -24.56
N PHE A 434 16.54 -20.28 -24.44
CA PHE A 434 17.71 -20.77 -23.69
C PHE A 434 17.89 -20.14 -22.31
N ASP A 435 17.14 -19.10 -21.93
CA ASP A 435 16.88 -18.82 -20.51
C ASP A 435 15.50 -19.33 -20.11
N ARG A 436 15.42 -19.84 -18.88
CA ARG A 436 14.15 -20.15 -18.20
C ARG A 436 14.22 -19.79 -16.72
N ARG A 437 15.22 -19.00 -16.32
CA ARG A 437 15.43 -18.51 -14.96
C ARG A 437 14.97 -17.08 -14.87
N LEU A 438 14.43 -16.72 -13.72
CA LEU A 438 14.24 -15.33 -13.33
C LEU A 438 15.40 -14.97 -12.41
N HIS A 439 16.15 -13.95 -12.79
CA HIS A 439 17.27 -13.40 -12.03
C HIS A 439 16.68 -12.40 -11.02
N VAL A 440 16.55 -12.85 -9.77
CA VAL A 440 16.06 -12.05 -8.64
C VAL A 440 17.10 -11.02 -8.19
N ASN A 441 16.69 -10.07 -7.34
CA ASN A 441 17.54 -8.96 -6.86
C ASN A 441 18.05 -8.06 -8.00
N ASN A 442 17.27 -7.92 -9.07
CA ASN A 442 17.56 -7.04 -10.20
C ASN A 442 17.13 -5.58 -9.97
N THR A 443 16.71 -5.23 -8.76
CA THR A 443 16.34 -3.86 -8.40
C THR A 443 17.59 -2.97 -8.29
N PHE A 444 17.57 -1.79 -8.90
CA PHE A 444 18.69 -0.84 -8.88
C PHE A 444 18.25 0.61 -9.12
N LYS A 445 19.12 1.55 -8.72
CA LYS A 445 19.05 2.97 -9.06
C LYS A 445 20.40 3.40 -9.65
N GLY A 446 20.39 4.30 -10.63
CA GLY A 446 21.60 4.77 -11.28
C GLY A 446 21.42 6.11 -11.98
N ILE A 447 22.54 6.65 -12.45
CA ILE A 447 22.61 7.88 -13.24
C ILE A 447 23.45 7.63 -14.48
N ARG A 448 22.91 8.03 -15.62
CA ARG A 448 23.65 8.27 -16.85
C ARG A 448 23.97 9.76 -16.96
N ILE A 449 25.24 10.14 -17.06
CA ILE A 449 25.69 11.54 -17.01
C ILE A 449 26.71 11.86 -18.10
N PHE A 450 26.55 13.01 -18.76
CA PHE A 450 27.36 13.44 -19.90
C PHE A 450 27.50 14.97 -19.93
N GLY A 451 28.74 15.46 -20.00
CA GLY A 451 29.07 16.88 -20.05
C GLY A 451 30.50 17.11 -20.56
N GLU A 452 31.06 18.30 -20.34
CA GLU A 452 32.39 18.63 -20.85
C GLU A 452 33.46 17.82 -20.10
N GLY A 453 34.19 16.96 -20.82
CA GLY A 453 35.27 16.13 -20.25
C GLY A 453 34.84 14.84 -19.54
N TYR A 454 33.54 14.57 -19.36
CA TYR A 454 33.04 13.34 -18.72
C TYR A 454 31.80 12.75 -19.39
N ASN A 455 31.73 11.42 -19.33
CA ASN A 455 30.68 10.61 -19.93
C ASN A 455 30.61 9.31 -19.11
N LEU A 456 29.77 9.28 -18.08
CA LEU A 456 29.79 8.24 -17.05
C LEU A 456 28.44 7.53 -16.96
N TYR A 457 28.49 6.27 -16.51
CA TYR A 457 27.34 5.55 -15.98
C TYR A 457 27.67 5.04 -14.58
N TYR A 458 26.80 5.33 -13.62
CA TYR A 458 26.96 4.94 -12.21
C TYR A 458 25.68 4.31 -11.69
N GLN A 459 25.79 3.16 -11.02
CA GLN A 459 24.64 2.37 -10.57
C GLN A 459 24.91 1.73 -9.21
N ILE A 460 23.85 1.62 -8.40
CA ILE A 460 23.83 0.87 -7.14
C ILE A 460 22.67 -0.13 -7.18
N TRP A 461 23.01 -1.40 -7.03
CA TRP A 461 22.05 -2.51 -6.92
C TRP A 461 21.47 -2.59 -5.51
N CYS A 462 20.29 -3.21 -5.37
CA CYS A 462 19.69 -3.50 -4.07
C CYS A 462 20.50 -4.49 -3.19
N THR A 463 21.55 -5.11 -3.75
CA THR A 463 22.56 -5.88 -3.03
C THR A 463 23.67 -5.00 -2.42
N ASN A 464 23.60 -3.68 -2.59
CA ASN A 464 24.64 -2.69 -2.32
C ASN A 464 25.93 -2.86 -3.15
N GLU A 465 25.90 -3.67 -4.19
CA GLU A 465 26.95 -3.68 -5.21
C GLU A 465 26.89 -2.41 -6.06
N HIS A 466 28.07 -1.88 -6.40
CA HIS A 466 28.23 -0.62 -7.10
C HIS A 466 28.89 -0.83 -8.47
N GLU A 467 28.49 -0.02 -9.45
CA GLU A 467 29.12 0.02 -10.76
C GLU A 467 29.45 1.44 -11.21
N LEU A 468 30.64 1.65 -11.77
CA LEU A 468 31.03 2.89 -12.45
C LEU A 468 31.74 2.55 -13.76
N TYR A 469 31.32 3.22 -14.84
CA TYR A 469 31.92 3.11 -16.16
C TYR A 469 32.23 4.47 -16.75
N ASP A 470 33.40 4.61 -17.35
CA ASP A 470 33.77 5.75 -18.21
C ASP A 470 33.36 5.40 -19.65
N MET A 471 32.17 5.82 -20.04
CA MET A 471 31.53 5.49 -21.32
C MET A 471 32.26 6.09 -22.53
N SER A 472 33.22 7.01 -22.34
CA SER A 472 34.11 7.48 -23.40
C SER A 472 35.32 6.56 -23.64
N LYS A 473 35.71 5.77 -22.63
CA LYS A 473 36.81 4.77 -22.74
C LYS A 473 36.30 3.35 -22.90
N ASP A 474 35.17 3.05 -22.28
CA ASP A 474 34.50 1.75 -22.25
C ASP A 474 32.99 1.92 -22.55
N PRO A 475 32.61 2.30 -23.78
CA PRO A 475 31.22 2.42 -24.22
C PRO A 475 30.47 1.07 -24.30
N LYS A 476 31.10 -0.01 -23.78
CA LYS A 476 30.58 -1.37 -23.76
C LYS A 476 30.66 -2.00 -22.37
N GLN A 477 30.81 -1.19 -21.32
CA GLN A 477 30.64 -1.56 -19.91
C GLN A 477 31.35 -2.87 -19.52
N MET A 478 32.55 -3.10 -20.04
CA MET A 478 33.32 -4.31 -19.77
C MET A 478 34.12 -4.25 -18.48
N LYS A 479 34.47 -3.07 -18.00
CA LYS A 479 35.32 -2.84 -16.83
C LYS A 479 34.66 -1.87 -15.84
N ASN A 480 33.92 -2.44 -14.89
CA ASN A 480 33.49 -1.72 -13.71
C ASN A 480 34.72 -1.21 -12.94
N LEU A 481 34.78 0.10 -12.70
CA LEU A 481 35.91 0.79 -12.08
C LEU A 481 35.89 0.74 -10.53
N LEU A 482 34.89 0.11 -9.92
CA LEU A 482 34.73 0.00 -8.45
C LEU A 482 34.99 -1.41 -7.91
N LEU A 483 35.59 -2.30 -8.72
CA LEU A 483 35.97 -3.65 -8.31
C LEU A 483 37.47 -3.71 -7.97
N ASP A 484 37.85 -4.47 -6.94
CA ASP A 484 39.20 -4.51 -6.36
C ASP A 484 40.37 -4.75 -7.33
N ASP A 485 40.14 -5.44 -8.47
CA ASP A 485 41.16 -5.67 -9.51
C ASP A 485 41.36 -4.47 -10.47
N SER A 486 40.46 -3.49 -10.46
CA SER A 486 40.48 -2.35 -11.35
C SER A 486 41.40 -1.23 -10.82
N ARG A 487 42.72 -1.38 -11.04
CA ARG A 487 43.72 -0.33 -10.77
C ARG A 487 43.49 0.91 -11.65
N VAL A 488 42.57 1.78 -11.25
CA VAL A 488 42.22 3.04 -11.93
C VAL A 488 42.03 4.12 -10.87
N ASP A 489 43.10 4.86 -10.61
CA ASP A 489 43.09 5.90 -9.59
C ASP A 489 42.34 7.17 -10.05
N VAL A 490 42.10 7.34 -11.36
CA VAL A 490 41.59 8.57 -11.98
C VAL A 490 40.49 8.30 -13.03
N VAL A 491 39.36 8.99 -12.90
CA VAL A 491 38.23 9.04 -13.85
C VAL A 491 37.81 10.51 -14.05
N ALA A 492 37.36 10.89 -15.24
CA ALA A 492 37.02 12.30 -15.57
C ALA A 492 38.11 13.34 -15.20
N GLY A 493 39.40 12.94 -15.17
CA GLY A 493 40.51 13.82 -14.78
C GLY A 493 40.70 13.99 -13.26
N HIS A 494 39.88 13.36 -12.43
CA HIS A 494 39.90 13.46 -10.96
C HIS A 494 40.08 12.10 -10.28
N PRO A 495 40.54 12.06 -9.01
CA PRO A 495 40.60 10.83 -8.22
C PRO A 495 39.24 10.13 -8.18
N ILE A 496 39.20 8.81 -8.36
CA ILE A 496 37.95 8.05 -8.49
C ILE A 496 37.01 8.23 -7.30
N GLU A 497 37.55 8.20 -6.07
CA GLU A 497 36.81 8.44 -4.82
C GLU A 497 36.08 9.79 -4.84
N ARG A 498 36.77 10.88 -5.20
CA ARG A 498 36.17 12.22 -5.28
C ARG A 498 35.01 12.25 -6.27
N VAL A 499 35.11 11.54 -7.40
CA VAL A 499 34.03 11.49 -8.40
C VAL A 499 32.84 10.68 -7.89
N VAL A 500 33.08 9.51 -7.30
CA VAL A 500 32.03 8.67 -6.71
C VAL A 500 31.23 9.44 -5.66
N GLU A 501 31.86 10.21 -4.78
CA GLU A 501 31.15 11.02 -3.78
C GLU A 501 30.15 12.03 -4.36
N ARG A 502 30.39 12.56 -5.56
CA ARG A 502 29.47 13.48 -6.24
C ARG A 502 28.35 12.72 -6.93
N LEU A 503 28.68 11.61 -7.59
CA LEU A 503 27.70 10.78 -8.29
C LEU A 503 26.72 10.12 -7.31
N ASP A 504 27.21 9.67 -6.17
CA ASP A 504 26.43 9.19 -5.03
C ASP A 504 25.52 10.28 -4.45
N ALA A 505 26.05 11.48 -4.16
CA ALA A 505 25.23 12.59 -3.67
C ALA A 505 24.17 13.05 -4.69
N LEU A 506 24.49 13.03 -5.99
CA LEU A 506 23.55 13.32 -7.07
C LEU A 506 22.48 12.23 -7.19
N LEU A 507 22.87 10.96 -7.04
CA LEU A 507 21.96 9.81 -7.03
C LEU A 507 21.05 9.80 -5.80
N MET A 508 21.54 10.27 -4.65
CA MET A 508 20.74 10.48 -3.44
C MET A 508 19.60 11.48 -3.68
N VAL A 509 19.85 12.57 -4.42
CA VAL A 509 18.78 13.49 -4.85
C VAL A 509 17.87 12.85 -5.89
N GLN A 510 18.44 12.21 -6.92
CA GLN A 510 17.66 11.72 -8.06
C GLN A 510 16.76 10.52 -7.71
N LYS A 511 17.14 9.64 -6.78
CA LYS A 511 16.37 8.41 -6.48
C LYS A 511 14.93 8.65 -6.02
N SER A 512 14.63 9.81 -5.44
CA SER A 512 13.33 10.20 -4.87
C SER A 512 12.84 11.58 -5.32
N CYS A 513 13.53 12.22 -6.28
CA CYS A 513 13.26 13.59 -6.72
C CYS A 513 11.81 13.82 -7.17
N THR A 514 11.31 15.05 -7.12
CA THR A 514 10.03 15.43 -7.76
C THR A 514 10.13 16.78 -8.48
N GLY A 515 9.52 16.89 -9.65
CA GLY A 515 9.38 18.14 -10.41
C GLY A 515 10.71 18.84 -10.67
N GLU A 516 10.86 20.06 -10.16
CA GLU A 516 12.09 20.86 -10.27
C GLU A 516 13.32 20.16 -9.68
N VAL A 517 13.18 19.35 -8.62
CA VAL A 517 14.29 18.58 -8.03
C VAL A 517 14.83 17.54 -9.00
N CYS A 518 13.98 16.95 -9.86
CA CYS A 518 14.44 16.04 -10.90
C CYS A 518 15.15 16.79 -12.05
N ARG A 519 14.64 17.97 -12.41
CA ARG A 519 15.17 18.81 -13.49
C ARG A 519 16.53 19.42 -13.13
N GLU A 520 16.70 19.89 -11.90
CA GLU A 520 17.85 20.69 -11.44
C GLU A 520 18.41 20.22 -10.07
N PRO A 521 18.77 18.93 -9.90
CA PRO A 521 19.17 18.34 -8.61
C PRO A 521 20.41 18.99 -7.99
N TRP A 522 21.29 19.58 -8.80
CA TRP A 522 22.44 20.34 -8.31
C TRP A 522 22.03 21.55 -7.47
N ARG A 523 20.87 22.18 -7.74
CA ARG A 523 20.34 23.25 -6.88
C ARG A 523 19.83 22.76 -5.54
N SER A 524 19.37 21.50 -5.45
CA SER A 524 19.02 20.88 -4.18
C SER A 524 20.25 20.66 -3.29
N LEU A 525 21.41 20.34 -3.90
CA LEU A 525 22.69 20.26 -3.20
C LEU A 525 23.33 21.64 -2.94
N HIS A 526 23.16 22.60 -3.86
CA HIS A 526 23.71 23.96 -3.80
C HIS A 526 22.64 25.01 -4.11
N PRO A 527 21.82 25.41 -3.11
CA PRO A 527 20.72 26.38 -3.31
C PRO A 527 21.16 27.79 -3.71
N ASP A 528 22.47 28.09 -3.68
CA ASP A 528 23.04 29.35 -4.16
C ASP A 528 23.22 29.41 -5.69
N GLY A 529 22.97 28.31 -6.40
CA GLY A 529 23.08 28.21 -7.85
C GLY A 529 24.52 28.28 -8.38
N LYS A 530 25.54 28.14 -7.52
CA LYS A 530 26.96 28.14 -7.93
C LYS A 530 27.46 26.78 -8.46
N VAL A 531 26.61 25.75 -8.46
CA VAL A 531 26.86 24.42 -9.01
C VAL A 531 25.66 24.03 -9.85
N MET A 532 25.89 23.82 -11.14
CA MET A 532 24.87 23.35 -12.10
C MET A 532 25.32 22.09 -12.86
N THR A 533 26.58 21.68 -12.68
CA THR A 533 27.23 20.55 -13.36
C THR A 533 28.12 19.74 -12.41
N LEU A 534 28.48 18.53 -12.83
CA LEU A 534 29.50 17.71 -12.16
C LEU A 534 30.86 18.41 -12.14
N GLU A 535 31.22 19.17 -13.18
CA GLU A 535 32.45 19.96 -13.22
C GLU A 535 32.48 21.03 -12.12
N ASP A 536 31.41 21.80 -11.95
CA ASP A 536 31.28 22.78 -10.85
C ASP A 536 31.45 22.09 -9.48
N ALA A 537 30.88 20.89 -9.32
CA ALA A 537 30.94 20.08 -8.11
C ALA A 537 32.34 19.52 -7.81
N MET A 538 33.28 19.53 -8.76
CA MET A 538 34.68 19.14 -8.56
C MET A 538 35.55 20.23 -7.93
N ALA A 539 35.04 21.46 -7.77
CA ALA A 539 35.77 22.53 -7.08
C ALA A 539 36.09 22.12 -5.63
N SER A 540 37.38 22.16 -5.25
CA SER A 540 37.87 21.60 -3.97
C SER A 540 37.27 22.21 -2.71
N ARG A 541 36.67 23.40 -2.80
CA ARG A 541 35.86 24.00 -1.72
C ARG A 541 34.69 23.12 -1.27
N TYR A 542 34.23 22.21 -2.12
CA TYR A 542 33.10 21.30 -1.87
C TYR A 542 33.54 19.88 -1.42
N ASP A 543 34.84 19.57 -1.32
CA ASP A 543 35.32 18.22 -0.96
C ASP A 543 34.70 17.71 0.35
N LYS A 544 34.90 18.46 1.44
CA LYS A 544 34.34 18.14 2.77
C LYS A 544 32.82 18.12 2.87
N PHE A 545 32.12 18.61 1.84
CA PHE A 545 30.66 18.54 1.75
C PHE A 545 30.26 17.18 1.17
N TYR A 546 30.82 16.79 0.02
CA TYR A 546 30.55 15.50 -0.62
C TYR A 546 31.10 14.28 0.15
N GLU A 547 32.27 14.42 0.78
CA GLU A 547 32.84 13.44 1.73
C GLU A 547 31.86 13.07 2.85
N LYS A 548 31.00 14.01 3.27
CA LYS A 548 30.08 13.87 4.42
C LYS A 548 28.63 13.56 4.06
N GLN A 549 28.28 13.53 2.77
CA GLN A 549 26.94 13.14 2.35
C GLN A 549 26.64 11.70 2.76
N VAL A 550 25.41 11.46 3.21
CA VAL A 550 24.88 10.11 3.41
C VAL A 550 24.92 9.38 2.07
N LYS A 551 25.39 8.14 2.07
CA LYS A 551 25.59 7.33 0.87
C LYS A 551 24.31 6.59 0.50
N VAL A 552 24.13 6.34 -0.80
CA VAL A 552 22.99 5.57 -1.29
C VAL A 552 23.24 4.10 -0.96
N GLU A 553 22.44 3.57 -0.05
CA GLU A 553 22.42 2.17 0.35
C GLU A 553 20.98 1.67 0.40
N TRP A 554 20.79 0.37 0.24
CA TRP A 554 19.52 -0.33 0.31
C TRP A 554 19.44 -1.18 1.58
N ASP A 555 18.29 -1.14 2.26
CA ASP A 555 18.01 -2.02 3.39
C ASP A 555 17.68 -3.45 2.94
N PHE A 556 16.95 -3.60 1.82
CA PHE A 556 16.67 -4.90 1.20
C PHE A 556 16.19 -4.78 -0.26
N CYS A 557 16.35 -5.86 -1.03
CA CYS A 557 15.78 -5.97 -2.38
C CYS A 557 14.25 -6.16 -2.34
N HIS A 558 13.52 -5.31 -3.08
CA HIS A 558 12.07 -5.41 -3.24
C HIS A 558 11.64 -5.30 -4.72
N ASN A 559 10.53 -5.96 -5.08
CA ASN A 559 10.08 -6.12 -6.47
C ASN A 559 9.27 -4.94 -7.05
N GLY A 560 9.19 -3.83 -6.32
CA GLY A 560 8.51 -2.61 -6.75
C GLY A 560 8.85 -1.48 -5.79
N TYR A 561 8.56 -0.23 -6.18
CA TYR A 561 8.93 0.93 -5.36
C TYR A 561 8.24 0.92 -3.99
N VAL A 562 9.08 0.83 -2.95
CA VAL A 562 8.75 0.78 -1.52
C VAL A 562 9.85 1.58 -0.83
N PRO A 563 9.60 2.83 -0.37
CA PRO A 563 10.64 3.71 0.18
C PRO A 563 11.46 3.06 1.30
N GLU A 564 10.82 2.24 2.14
CA GLU A 564 11.43 1.54 3.28
C GLU A 564 12.42 0.43 2.85
N ALA A 565 12.48 0.08 1.56
CA ALA A 565 13.46 -0.85 1.01
C ALA A 565 14.72 -0.12 0.51
N GLU A 566 14.58 1.13 0.07
CA GLU A 566 15.66 1.88 -0.59
C GLU A 566 16.62 2.58 0.38
N GLY A 567 16.53 2.36 1.69
CA GLY A 567 17.43 2.96 2.68
C GLY A 567 17.33 4.50 2.74
N PRO A 568 18.45 5.23 2.91
CA PRO A 568 18.43 6.69 3.08
C PRO A 568 17.82 7.46 1.91
N MET A 569 17.04 8.50 2.22
CA MET A 569 16.39 9.39 1.24
C MET A 569 16.86 10.84 1.43
N PHE A 570 16.94 11.61 0.34
CA PHE A 570 17.38 13.01 0.39
C PHE A 570 16.42 13.91 1.18
N GLU A 571 15.12 13.62 1.15
CA GLU A 571 14.07 14.36 1.83
C GLU A 571 14.21 14.33 3.36
N ASP A 572 14.69 13.22 3.92
CA ASP A 572 14.88 13.01 5.37
C ASP A 572 16.32 13.26 5.83
N GLN A 573 17.32 12.96 4.99
CA GLN A 573 18.74 12.88 5.38
C GLN A 573 19.70 13.69 4.50
N GLY A 574 19.20 14.33 3.45
CA GLY A 574 20.00 15.16 2.54
C GLY A 574 20.58 16.40 3.23
N VAL A 575 21.81 16.77 2.87
CA VAL A 575 22.48 17.96 3.41
C VAL A 575 22.75 18.96 2.28
N GLU A 576 22.22 20.18 2.41
CA GLU A 576 22.48 21.30 1.49
C GLU A 576 23.80 22.02 1.80
N PHE A 577 24.45 22.56 0.78
CA PHE A 577 25.57 23.48 0.93
C PHE A 577 25.08 24.92 1.15
N ARG A 578 25.46 25.55 2.28
CA ARG A 578 25.17 26.97 2.57
C ARG A 578 26.45 27.74 2.89
N ASP A 579 26.53 28.98 2.40
CA ASP A 579 27.76 29.81 2.45
C ASP A 579 28.32 29.92 3.88
N GLY A 580 29.60 29.56 4.03
CA GLY A 580 30.31 29.52 5.33
C GLY A 580 30.82 28.12 5.72
N GLY A 581 30.33 27.05 5.09
CA GLY A 581 30.84 25.68 5.31
C GLY A 581 30.47 25.05 6.65
N PHE A 582 29.50 25.63 7.37
CA PHE A 582 28.95 25.09 8.60
C PHE A 582 27.74 24.21 8.31
N MET A 583 27.73 23.00 8.86
CA MET A 583 26.60 22.08 8.75
C MET A 583 25.52 22.47 9.78
N TRP A 584 24.27 22.09 9.53
CA TRP A 584 23.12 22.46 10.38
C TRP A 584 23.27 22.12 11.90
N PRO A 585 24.01 21.07 12.34
CA PRO A 585 24.27 20.83 13.76
C PRO A 585 24.99 21.99 14.48
N ASP A 586 25.87 22.72 13.80
CA ASP A 586 26.80 23.67 14.43
C ASP A 586 26.18 25.04 14.76
N TRP A 587 25.06 25.40 14.12
CA TRP A 587 24.43 26.72 14.33
C TRP A 587 23.58 26.81 15.60
N SER A 588 23.13 25.65 16.13
CA SER A 588 22.19 25.53 17.25
C SER A 588 22.70 26.05 18.61
N ARG A 589 23.95 26.51 18.71
CA ARG A 589 24.59 26.91 19.99
C ARG A 589 24.80 28.42 20.19
N HIS A 590 24.58 29.29 19.19
CA HIS A 590 25.05 30.69 19.26
C HIS A 590 24.11 31.78 18.70
N VAL A 591 22.79 31.69 18.89
CA VAL A 591 21.95 32.90 19.06
C VAL A 591 20.88 32.66 20.13
N SER A 592 20.97 33.38 21.24
CA SER A 592 19.85 33.56 22.15
C SER A 592 19.53 35.05 22.28
N GLN A 593 18.23 35.36 22.38
CA GLN A 593 17.66 36.66 22.78
C GLN A 593 18.02 37.90 21.93
N THR A 594 17.09 38.36 21.08
CA THR A 594 16.40 39.67 21.26
C THR A 594 15.23 39.90 20.27
N HIS A 595 14.11 40.36 20.84
CA HIS A 595 13.04 41.28 20.35
C HIS A 595 12.95 41.70 18.85
N LEU A 596 11.79 41.90 18.19
CA LEU A 596 10.39 42.12 18.67
C LEU A 596 9.35 42.10 17.49
N LYS A 597 8.07 41.79 17.80
CA LYS A 597 6.78 42.19 17.14
C LYS A 597 6.23 41.45 15.89
N HIS A 598 5.04 40.85 16.07
CA HIS A 598 4.04 40.54 15.02
C HIS A 598 3.33 41.83 14.51
N PRO A 599 2.57 41.77 13.38
CA PRO A 599 1.18 41.27 13.40
C PRO A 599 0.77 40.34 12.23
N THR A 600 0.14 39.22 12.59
CA THR A 600 -0.97 38.51 11.92
C THR A 600 -1.29 38.77 10.43
N ALA A 601 -1.02 37.78 9.57
CA ALA A 601 -1.93 37.19 8.57
C ALA A 601 -1.30 35.91 8.00
N ASP A 602 -2.13 35.02 7.42
CA ASP A 602 -1.75 33.86 6.59
C ASP A 602 -0.81 32.82 7.22
N LEU A 603 -1.38 31.95 8.06
CA LEU A 603 -0.71 30.78 8.64
C LEU A 603 -1.65 29.55 8.66
N HIS A 604 -2.19 29.19 7.49
CA HIS A 604 -2.98 27.95 7.26
C HIS A 604 -2.52 27.14 6.03
N ILE A 605 -1.40 27.54 5.42
CA ILE A 605 -0.70 26.78 4.37
C ILE A 605 0.78 26.84 4.77
N ILE A 606 1.52 25.73 4.59
CA ILE A 606 2.89 25.49 5.14
C ILE A 606 2.90 25.02 6.62
N MET A 607 2.24 23.90 6.90
CA MET A 607 2.59 22.99 8.02
C MET A 607 2.32 21.52 7.62
N ASN A 608 2.99 21.02 6.58
CA ASN A 608 2.96 19.60 6.19
C ASN A 608 4.36 19.07 5.78
N GLY A 609 5.41 19.60 6.44
CA GLY A 609 6.82 19.30 6.14
C GLY A 609 7.60 18.69 7.29
N ASN A 610 6.99 17.76 8.06
CA ASN A 610 7.72 16.83 8.97
C ASN A 610 6.82 15.74 9.60
N MET A 611 6.05 14.97 8.82
CA MET A 611 5.24 13.88 9.41
C MET A 611 6.09 12.79 10.08
N ASN A 612 7.34 12.60 9.64
CA ASN A 612 8.26 11.60 10.20
C ASN A 612 8.75 11.90 11.63
N LEU A 613 8.60 13.12 12.16
CA LEU A 613 8.94 13.43 13.55
C LEU A 613 7.84 13.02 14.56
N TYR A 614 6.59 13.08 14.12
CA TYR A 614 5.42 12.96 14.98
C TYR A 614 4.87 11.53 15.02
N ALA A 615 4.35 11.13 16.17
CA ALA A 615 3.73 9.83 16.37
C ALA A 615 2.30 9.81 15.79
N LYS A 616 2.23 9.82 14.45
CA LYS A 616 1.01 9.72 13.65
C LYS A 616 1.22 8.73 12.50
N LEU A 617 0.31 7.77 12.36
CA LEU A 617 0.26 6.80 11.27
C LEU A 617 -0.98 7.05 10.43
N ASP A 618 -0.84 7.06 9.10
CA ASP A 618 -1.93 7.17 8.14
C ASP A 618 -1.94 5.94 7.22
N GLY A 619 -3.06 5.23 7.14
CA GLY A 619 -3.24 4.05 6.30
C GLY A 619 -3.53 4.37 4.83
N GLY A 620 -3.65 5.65 4.46
CA GLY A 620 -4.09 6.08 3.14
C GLY A 620 -5.60 5.83 2.92
N ASP A 621 -6.02 5.80 1.66
CA ASP A 621 -7.44 5.82 1.31
C ASP A 621 -8.26 4.61 1.80
N ALA A 622 -9.53 4.88 2.10
CA ALA A 622 -10.53 3.88 2.44
C ALA A 622 -10.89 2.99 1.24
N ILE A 623 -10.88 1.66 1.45
CA ILE A 623 -11.40 0.69 0.48
C ILE A 623 -12.92 0.88 0.31
N PRO A 624 -13.44 1.06 -0.92
CA PRO A 624 -14.87 1.25 -1.15
C PRO A 624 -15.68 -0.03 -0.87
N ILE A 625 -16.80 0.14 -0.17
CA ILE A 625 -17.77 -0.92 0.11
C ILE A 625 -18.60 -1.16 -1.16
N LYS A 626 -18.78 -2.44 -1.55
CA LYS A 626 -19.48 -2.83 -2.79
C LYS A 626 -20.64 -3.82 -2.61
N LYS A 627 -20.80 -4.38 -1.41
CA LYS A 627 -21.77 -5.44 -1.08
C LYS A 627 -22.19 -5.30 0.37
N SER A 628 -23.45 -5.61 0.68
CA SER A 628 -23.95 -5.77 2.04
C SER A 628 -23.35 -7.02 2.70
N ILE A 629 -23.46 -7.13 4.02
CA ILE A 629 -23.09 -8.31 4.82
C ILE A 629 -23.82 -9.53 4.26
N TRP A 630 -25.13 -9.41 4.06
CA TRP A 630 -25.97 -10.47 3.52
C TRP A 630 -25.58 -10.87 2.09
N THR A 631 -25.39 -9.92 1.17
CA THR A 631 -24.94 -10.23 -0.20
C THR A 631 -23.55 -10.89 -0.20
N THR A 632 -22.65 -10.51 0.71
CA THR A 632 -21.31 -11.08 0.78
C THR A 632 -21.33 -12.52 1.31
N PHE A 633 -22.02 -12.77 2.41
CA PHE A 633 -22.19 -14.11 2.98
C PHE A 633 -22.93 -15.06 2.02
N THR A 634 -23.99 -14.59 1.35
CA THR A 634 -24.73 -15.39 0.36
C THR A 634 -23.97 -15.60 -0.96
N THR A 635 -23.01 -14.73 -1.30
CA THR A 635 -22.08 -15.00 -2.41
C THR A 635 -21.28 -16.27 -2.11
N VAL A 636 -20.62 -16.33 -0.94
CA VAL A 636 -19.84 -17.51 -0.53
C VAL A 636 -20.72 -18.75 -0.39
N ALA A 637 -21.95 -18.61 0.10
CA ALA A 637 -22.88 -19.73 0.21
C ALA A 637 -23.33 -20.31 -1.15
N LYS A 638 -23.35 -19.49 -2.21
CA LYS A 638 -23.60 -19.96 -3.59
C LYS A 638 -22.35 -20.60 -4.21
N GLU A 639 -21.16 -20.13 -3.86
CA GLU A 639 -19.89 -20.70 -4.33
C GLU A 639 -19.52 -22.03 -3.64
N LYS A 640 -19.90 -22.20 -2.37
CA LYS A 640 -19.53 -23.36 -1.52
C LYS A 640 -20.72 -23.95 -0.75
N PRO A 641 -21.86 -24.28 -1.39
CA PRO A 641 -23.11 -24.64 -0.71
C PRO A 641 -22.97 -25.81 0.28
N ASP A 642 -22.19 -26.83 -0.09
CA ASP A 642 -22.01 -28.07 0.68
C ASP A 642 -20.85 -27.99 1.70
N HIS A 643 -20.06 -26.92 1.71
CA HIS A 643 -18.97 -26.78 2.68
C HIS A 643 -19.54 -26.47 4.07
N VAL A 644 -18.97 -27.10 5.10
CA VAL A 644 -19.41 -26.89 6.49
C VAL A 644 -19.01 -25.48 6.95
N ALA A 645 -19.99 -24.67 7.36
CA ALA A 645 -19.81 -23.30 7.82
C ALA A 645 -19.72 -23.20 9.36
N VAL A 646 -20.43 -24.08 10.07
CA VAL A 646 -20.50 -24.11 11.55
C VAL A 646 -20.41 -25.55 12.05
N VAL A 647 -19.63 -25.79 13.11
CA VAL A 647 -19.52 -27.06 13.85
C VAL A 647 -19.65 -26.80 15.34
N SER A 648 -20.31 -27.71 16.07
CA SER A 648 -20.33 -27.75 17.54
C SER A 648 -20.48 -29.18 18.04
N ARG A 649 -19.38 -29.79 18.51
CA ARG A 649 -19.35 -31.23 18.89
C ARG A 649 -20.08 -31.55 20.19
N SER A 650 -20.40 -30.54 20.98
CA SER A 650 -21.15 -30.63 22.25
C SER A 650 -22.65 -30.31 22.10
N GLN A 651 -23.09 -29.85 20.93
CA GLN A 651 -24.50 -29.64 20.61
C GLN A 651 -25.04 -30.81 19.75
N PRO A 652 -26.32 -31.19 19.89
CA PRO A 652 -26.88 -32.36 19.21
C PRO A 652 -26.94 -32.16 17.69
N SER A 653 -26.75 -33.23 16.92
CA SER A 653 -26.66 -33.19 15.45
C SER A 653 -27.97 -32.82 14.74
N ASP A 654 -29.08 -32.74 15.47
CA ASP A 654 -30.39 -32.33 15.00
C ASP A 654 -30.98 -31.09 15.69
N LEU A 655 -30.12 -30.30 16.35
CA LEU A 655 -30.46 -28.96 16.81
C LEU A 655 -31.05 -28.13 15.65
N LEU A 656 -32.28 -27.65 15.83
CA LEU A 656 -33.03 -26.84 14.85
C LEU A 656 -33.17 -27.51 13.46
N ALA A 657 -33.19 -28.85 13.41
CA ALA A 657 -33.26 -29.63 12.17
C ALA A 657 -34.46 -29.30 11.24
N SER A 658 -35.57 -28.84 11.80
CA SER A 658 -36.76 -28.34 11.07
C SER A 658 -36.52 -27.00 10.37
N VAL A 659 -35.59 -26.19 10.88
CA VAL A 659 -35.26 -24.84 10.40
C VAL A 659 -34.12 -24.88 9.38
N VAL A 660 -33.10 -25.72 9.61
CA VAL A 660 -31.85 -25.78 8.82
C VAL A 660 -31.65 -27.07 8.02
N GLY A 661 -32.46 -28.12 8.27
CA GLY A 661 -32.22 -29.49 7.81
C GLY A 661 -31.24 -30.28 8.69
N LYS A 662 -31.14 -31.60 8.47
CA LYS A 662 -30.14 -32.47 9.13
C LYS A 662 -28.96 -32.74 8.20
N THR A 663 -27.74 -32.60 8.71
CA THR A 663 -26.49 -33.04 8.04
C THR A 663 -26.16 -34.50 8.29
N SER A 664 -26.48 -35.02 9.47
CA SER A 664 -26.16 -36.39 9.87
C SER A 664 -27.23 -36.99 10.78
N ASN A 665 -27.60 -38.24 10.51
CA ASN A 665 -28.44 -39.06 11.39
C ASN A 665 -27.62 -39.80 12.48
N ASN A 666 -26.29 -39.59 12.54
CA ASN A 666 -25.44 -40.18 13.56
C ASN A 666 -25.21 -39.18 14.72
N PRO A 667 -25.88 -39.37 15.89
CA PRO A 667 -25.77 -38.45 17.02
C PRO A 667 -24.36 -38.35 17.62
N LYS A 668 -23.44 -39.26 17.27
CA LYS A 668 -22.04 -39.21 17.69
C LYS A 668 -21.19 -38.17 16.95
N VAL A 669 -21.74 -37.53 15.90
CA VAL A 669 -21.03 -36.51 15.11
C VAL A 669 -21.20 -35.11 15.74
N GLY A 670 -22.27 -34.86 16.49
CA GLY A 670 -22.62 -33.51 16.95
C GLY A 670 -23.09 -32.60 15.80
N LEU A 671 -23.22 -31.30 16.08
CA LEU A 671 -23.79 -30.33 15.15
C LEU A 671 -22.83 -29.96 14.01
N GLU A 672 -23.33 -30.00 12.78
CA GLU A 672 -22.72 -29.40 11.59
C GLU A 672 -23.79 -28.71 10.74
N TRP A 673 -23.52 -27.50 10.26
CA TRP A 673 -24.35 -26.80 9.26
C TRP A 673 -23.49 -26.37 8.07
N THR A 674 -23.95 -26.66 6.85
CA THR A 674 -23.31 -26.17 5.62
C THR A 674 -23.67 -24.71 5.33
N TYR A 675 -22.96 -24.05 4.42
CA TYR A 675 -23.31 -22.69 4.00
C TYR A 675 -24.73 -22.58 3.43
N ALA A 676 -25.16 -23.55 2.62
CA ALA A 676 -26.53 -23.56 2.09
C ALA A 676 -27.58 -23.66 3.21
N GLN A 677 -27.35 -24.52 4.20
CA GLN A 677 -28.25 -24.69 5.35
C GLN A 677 -28.27 -23.46 6.27
N LEU A 678 -27.11 -22.83 6.51
CA LEU A 678 -27.01 -21.62 7.31
C LEU A 678 -27.72 -20.43 6.64
N ALA A 679 -27.58 -20.28 5.32
CA ALA A 679 -28.29 -19.28 4.54
C ALA A 679 -29.81 -19.53 4.52
N GLN A 680 -30.24 -20.77 4.27
CA GLN A 680 -31.66 -21.12 4.22
C GLN A 680 -32.33 -21.01 5.60
N GLY A 681 -31.65 -21.43 6.67
CA GLY A 681 -32.11 -21.25 8.04
C GLY A 681 -32.31 -19.78 8.41
N GLY A 682 -31.37 -18.91 8.02
CA GLY A 682 -31.52 -17.47 8.19
C GLY A 682 -32.74 -16.89 7.46
N LEU A 683 -33.01 -17.35 6.23
CA LEU A 683 -34.20 -16.97 5.46
C LEU A 683 -35.52 -17.48 6.09
N ASN A 684 -35.54 -18.72 6.57
CA ASN A 684 -36.72 -19.31 7.23
C ASN A 684 -37.08 -18.51 8.49
N ILE A 685 -36.10 -18.23 9.35
CA ILE A 685 -36.31 -17.46 10.58
C ILE A 685 -36.73 -16.01 10.26
N ALA A 686 -36.07 -15.37 9.29
CA ALA A 686 -36.40 -14.00 8.88
C ALA A 686 -37.85 -13.89 8.35
N SER A 687 -38.32 -14.89 7.59
CA SER A 687 -39.67 -14.92 7.03
C SER A 687 -40.74 -15.03 8.12
N VAL A 688 -40.52 -15.86 9.14
CA VAL A 688 -41.43 -15.99 10.29
C VAL A 688 -41.41 -14.73 11.17
N MET A 689 -40.24 -14.16 11.46
CA MET A 689 -40.16 -12.91 12.21
C MET A 689 -40.87 -11.76 11.47
N LYS A 690 -40.78 -11.72 10.14
CA LYS A 690 -41.51 -10.75 9.30
C LYS A 690 -43.03 -10.96 9.36
N SER A 691 -43.53 -12.20 9.39
CA SER A 691 -44.98 -12.47 9.53
C SER A 691 -45.52 -12.09 10.91
N TYR A 692 -44.68 -12.15 11.96
CA TYR A 692 -44.98 -11.57 13.29
C TYR A 692 -44.88 -10.03 13.32
N GLY A 693 -44.62 -9.39 12.18
CA GLY A 693 -44.61 -7.94 12.01
C GLY A 693 -43.35 -7.23 12.52
N VAL A 694 -42.25 -7.97 12.75
CA VAL A 694 -40.93 -7.37 13.04
C VAL A 694 -40.48 -6.55 11.83
N ARG A 695 -40.09 -5.29 12.07
CA ARG A 695 -39.72 -4.34 11.00
C ARG A 695 -38.21 -4.34 10.76
N GLN A 696 -37.79 -4.04 9.52
CA GLN A 696 -36.42 -3.60 9.23
C GLN A 696 -36.04 -2.42 10.14
N ASN A 697 -34.77 -2.29 10.50
CA ASN A 697 -34.23 -1.29 11.44
C ASN A 697 -34.77 -1.38 12.88
N SER A 698 -35.52 -2.43 13.23
CA SER A 698 -35.87 -2.75 14.62
C SER A 698 -34.77 -3.55 15.33
N VAL A 699 -34.88 -3.68 16.65
CA VAL A 699 -33.91 -4.43 17.48
C VAL A 699 -34.39 -5.85 17.76
N LEU A 700 -33.52 -6.83 17.51
CA LEU A 700 -33.61 -8.22 17.96
C LEU A 700 -32.64 -8.40 19.15
N LEU A 701 -33.18 -8.56 20.36
CA LEU A 701 -32.41 -8.77 21.58
C LEU A 701 -32.36 -10.26 21.95
N ALA A 702 -31.18 -10.86 21.90
CA ALA A 702 -30.96 -12.27 22.18
C ALA A 702 -30.16 -12.46 23.47
N PHE A 703 -30.75 -13.18 24.43
CA PHE A 703 -30.11 -13.63 25.66
C PHE A 703 -29.61 -15.06 25.48
N LEU A 704 -28.30 -15.22 25.27
CA LEU A 704 -27.68 -16.48 24.86
C LEU A 704 -26.70 -17.01 25.92
N PRO A 705 -26.34 -18.31 25.91
CA PRO A 705 -25.21 -18.79 26.68
C PRO A 705 -23.94 -18.09 26.16
N PRO A 706 -22.82 -18.11 26.92
CA PRO A 706 -21.59 -17.47 26.47
C PRO A 706 -21.17 -17.90 25.06
N VAL A 707 -21.20 -19.19 24.74
CA VAL A 707 -20.79 -19.70 23.42
C VAL A 707 -21.82 -20.73 22.91
N CYS A 708 -22.52 -20.43 21.82
CA CYS A 708 -23.46 -21.34 21.18
C CYS A 708 -23.51 -21.16 19.64
N ALA A 709 -23.91 -22.21 18.91
CA ALA A 709 -23.99 -22.19 17.45
C ALA A 709 -25.16 -21.34 16.92
N GLU A 710 -26.27 -21.29 17.65
CA GLU A 710 -27.54 -20.61 17.34
C GLU A 710 -27.34 -19.11 17.10
N TRP A 711 -26.36 -18.49 17.77
CA TRP A 711 -25.95 -17.11 17.50
C TRP A 711 -25.61 -16.88 16.02
N SER A 712 -25.04 -17.88 15.34
CA SER A 712 -24.70 -17.80 13.90
C SER A 712 -25.95 -17.69 13.04
N LEU A 713 -27.01 -18.44 13.35
CA LEU A 713 -28.30 -18.32 12.68
C LEU A 713 -28.94 -16.97 12.95
N LEU A 714 -28.95 -16.50 14.20
CA LEU A 714 -29.50 -15.18 14.55
C LEU A 714 -28.74 -14.04 13.88
N TRP A 715 -27.42 -14.16 13.71
CA TRP A 715 -26.61 -13.18 12.99
C TRP A 715 -26.90 -13.17 11.48
N TRP A 716 -27.01 -14.33 10.84
CA TRP A 716 -27.39 -14.42 9.43
C TRP A 716 -28.83 -13.94 9.19
N THR A 717 -29.76 -14.31 10.08
CA THR A 717 -31.16 -13.82 10.11
C THR A 717 -31.21 -12.29 10.23
N ALA A 718 -30.44 -11.69 11.15
CA ALA A 718 -30.49 -10.27 11.40
C ALA A 718 -30.06 -9.44 10.19
N ASN A 719 -29.03 -9.89 9.47
CA ASN A 719 -28.57 -9.25 8.23
C ASN A 719 -29.48 -9.54 7.03
N CYS A 720 -30.15 -10.70 6.99
CA CYS A 720 -31.18 -11.01 5.99
C CYS A 720 -32.42 -10.11 6.14
N LEU A 721 -32.90 -9.92 7.38
CA LEU A 721 -34.11 -9.14 7.70
C LEU A 721 -33.84 -7.63 7.85
N GLY A 722 -32.57 -7.21 7.81
CA GLY A 722 -32.16 -5.83 8.04
C GLY A 722 -32.47 -5.32 9.46
N VAL A 723 -32.43 -6.18 10.48
CA VAL A 723 -32.61 -5.79 11.90
C VAL A 723 -31.27 -5.63 12.62
N THR A 724 -31.27 -4.89 13.73
CA THR A 724 -30.12 -4.73 14.62
C THR A 724 -30.06 -5.89 15.60
N LEU A 725 -29.02 -6.73 15.54
CA LEU A 725 -28.79 -7.77 16.55
C LEU A 725 -28.18 -7.16 17.82
N VAL A 726 -28.67 -7.59 18.99
CA VAL A 726 -28.03 -7.32 20.28
C VAL A 726 -27.92 -8.63 21.04
N THR A 727 -26.71 -9.05 21.38
CA THR A 727 -26.46 -10.31 22.10
C THR A 727 -25.99 -10.02 23.52
N ILE A 728 -26.77 -10.47 24.50
CA ILE A 728 -26.49 -10.36 25.93
C ILE A 728 -26.29 -11.77 26.51
N ASP A 729 -25.48 -11.89 27.55
CA ASP A 729 -25.30 -13.13 28.29
C ASP A 729 -26.58 -13.48 29.08
N LYS A 730 -27.08 -14.73 28.96
CA LYS A 730 -28.37 -15.13 29.55
C LYS A 730 -28.47 -14.89 31.07
N ARG A 731 -27.34 -14.79 31.77
CA ARG A 731 -27.30 -14.45 33.20
C ARG A 731 -27.86 -13.05 33.52
N ALA A 732 -28.07 -12.19 32.53
CA ALA A 732 -28.80 -10.94 32.73
C ALA A 732 -30.30 -11.15 33.06
N LEU A 733 -30.85 -12.36 32.82
CA LEU A 733 -32.21 -12.75 33.18
C LEU A 733 -32.32 -13.26 34.63
N GLU A 734 -31.20 -13.44 35.34
CA GLU A 734 -31.20 -13.83 36.75
C GLU A 734 -31.87 -12.76 37.62
N PRO A 735 -32.71 -13.11 38.62
CA PRO A 735 -33.41 -12.13 39.47
C PRO A 735 -32.47 -11.13 40.17
N ALA A 736 -31.22 -11.53 40.45
CA ALA A 736 -30.20 -10.66 41.05
C ALA A 736 -29.68 -9.54 40.10
N ARG A 737 -30.05 -9.57 38.82
CA ARG A 737 -29.61 -8.63 37.77
C ARG A 737 -30.78 -7.94 37.06
N VAL A 738 -31.95 -7.91 37.72
CA VAL A 738 -33.19 -7.28 37.20
C VAL A 738 -33.00 -5.82 36.75
N ASP A 739 -32.14 -5.04 37.43
CA ASP A 739 -31.81 -3.66 37.03
C ASP A 739 -31.13 -3.59 35.65
N GLU A 740 -30.30 -4.60 35.32
CA GLU A 740 -29.59 -4.70 34.06
C GLU A 740 -30.51 -5.13 32.92
N LEU A 741 -31.42 -6.09 33.18
CA LEU A 741 -32.50 -6.46 32.26
C LEU A 741 -33.41 -5.27 31.94
N THR A 742 -33.81 -4.54 32.98
CA THR A 742 -34.62 -3.31 32.89
C THR A 742 -33.90 -2.24 32.06
N PHE A 743 -32.60 -2.05 32.27
CA PHE A 743 -31.79 -1.15 31.46
C PHE A 743 -31.77 -1.54 29.98
N TYR A 744 -31.52 -2.81 29.65
CA TYR A 744 -31.48 -3.25 28.25
C TYR A 744 -32.85 -3.09 27.57
N ILE A 745 -33.94 -3.57 28.18
CA ILE A 745 -35.29 -3.45 27.56
C ILE A 745 -35.67 -1.97 27.40
N ARG A 746 -35.42 -1.13 28.43
CA ARG A 746 -35.72 0.31 28.38
C ARG A 746 -34.92 1.05 27.30
N SER A 747 -33.60 0.85 27.23
CA SER A 747 -32.75 1.55 26.24
C SER A 747 -32.94 1.01 24.83
N LEU A 748 -33.15 -0.31 24.64
CA LEU A 748 -33.19 -0.92 23.31
C LEU A 748 -34.58 -0.91 22.66
N GLN A 749 -35.67 -0.94 23.44
CA GLN A 749 -37.06 -1.05 22.94
C GLN A 749 -37.24 -2.18 21.89
N PRO A 750 -36.85 -3.43 22.19
CA PRO A 750 -36.76 -4.51 21.20
C PRO A 750 -38.13 -4.90 20.60
N GLU A 751 -38.20 -5.07 19.28
CA GLU A 751 -39.40 -5.64 18.63
C GLU A 751 -39.39 -7.17 18.65
N SER A 752 -38.21 -7.79 18.79
CA SER A 752 -38.06 -9.23 18.98
C SER A 752 -37.11 -9.54 20.13
N VAL A 753 -37.46 -10.55 20.94
CA VAL A 753 -36.61 -11.08 22.01
C VAL A 753 -36.46 -12.60 21.86
N VAL A 754 -35.22 -13.08 22.02
CA VAL A 754 -34.87 -14.50 22.05
C VAL A 754 -34.29 -14.84 23.42
N VAL A 755 -34.78 -15.90 24.07
CA VAL A 755 -34.20 -16.48 25.30
C VAL A 755 -33.82 -17.94 25.08
N CYS A 756 -32.89 -18.46 25.89
CA CYS A 756 -32.48 -19.87 25.78
C CYS A 756 -33.61 -20.83 26.16
N GLU A 757 -34.14 -20.63 27.37
CA GLU A 757 -35.00 -21.59 28.05
C GLU A 757 -36.34 -20.93 28.37
N SER A 758 -37.42 -21.68 28.20
CA SER A 758 -38.80 -21.26 28.45
C SER A 758 -39.03 -20.74 29.87
N GLN A 759 -38.23 -21.16 30.86
CA GLN A 759 -38.29 -20.66 32.23
C GLN A 759 -37.83 -19.20 32.38
N ASP A 760 -36.96 -18.70 31.50
CA ASP A 760 -36.40 -17.34 31.57
C ASP A 760 -37.37 -16.28 30.97
N ALA A 761 -38.40 -16.73 30.25
CA ALA A 761 -39.39 -15.89 29.58
C ALA A 761 -40.12 -14.92 30.52
N ALA A 762 -40.45 -15.39 31.74
CA ALA A 762 -41.18 -14.59 32.73
C ALA A 762 -40.43 -13.31 33.13
N ALA A 763 -39.10 -13.36 33.24
CA ALA A 763 -38.28 -12.20 33.59
C ALA A 763 -38.38 -11.09 32.53
N VAL A 764 -38.47 -11.45 31.24
CA VAL A 764 -38.68 -10.49 30.15
C VAL A 764 -40.11 -9.94 30.19
N ASP A 765 -41.10 -10.79 30.42
CA ASP A 765 -42.52 -10.39 30.43
C ASP A 765 -42.86 -9.46 31.59
N ASP A 766 -42.36 -9.74 32.79
CA ASP A 766 -42.55 -8.89 33.98
C ASP A 766 -42.00 -7.48 33.75
N ILE A 767 -40.79 -7.36 33.20
CA ILE A 767 -40.15 -6.06 32.89
C ILE A 767 -40.83 -5.36 31.72
N CYS A 768 -41.31 -6.08 30.71
CA CYS A 768 -42.08 -5.46 29.63
C CYS A 768 -43.43 -4.94 30.13
N ALA A 769 -44.08 -5.64 31.07
CA ALA A 769 -45.30 -5.17 31.71
C ALA A 769 -45.05 -3.92 32.57
N GLU A 770 -43.96 -3.88 33.35
CA GLU A 770 -43.56 -2.69 34.13
C GLU A 770 -43.30 -1.48 33.21
N LEU A 771 -42.54 -1.69 32.13
CA LEU A 771 -42.17 -0.63 31.18
C LEU A 771 -43.26 -0.27 30.16
N GLN A 772 -44.40 -0.98 30.18
CA GLN A 772 -45.47 -0.88 29.17
C GLN A 772 -44.98 -1.09 27.73
N HIS A 773 -43.94 -1.90 27.55
CA HIS A 773 -43.33 -2.20 26.25
C HIS A 773 -43.96 -3.44 25.60
N SER A 774 -44.12 -3.42 24.28
CA SER A 774 -44.72 -4.51 23.51
C SER A 774 -43.71 -5.13 22.55
N ILE A 775 -43.35 -6.39 22.80
CA ILE A 775 -42.52 -7.22 21.92
C ILE A 775 -43.45 -7.97 20.95
N LYS A 776 -43.14 -7.94 19.65
CA LYS A 776 -43.92 -8.60 18.59
C LYS A 776 -43.55 -10.06 18.39
N SER A 777 -42.27 -10.39 18.52
CA SER A 777 -41.72 -11.73 18.30
C SER A 777 -40.97 -12.19 19.54
N LYS A 778 -41.55 -13.14 20.28
CA LYS A 778 -41.00 -13.70 21.52
C LYS A 778 -40.62 -15.16 21.31
N VAL A 779 -39.34 -15.47 21.35
CA VAL A 779 -38.79 -16.75 20.88
C VAL A 779 -37.97 -17.46 21.95
N THR A 780 -38.14 -18.77 22.10
CA THR A 780 -37.26 -19.62 22.92
C THR A 780 -36.38 -20.49 22.02
N LEU A 781 -35.17 -20.87 22.46
CA LEU A 781 -34.31 -21.81 21.71
C LEU A 781 -34.67 -23.28 21.97
N ASP A 782 -35.33 -23.56 23.09
CA ASP A 782 -35.94 -24.85 23.38
C ASP A 782 -37.23 -25.11 22.56
N ALA A 783 -37.93 -26.21 22.85
CA ALA A 783 -39.14 -26.59 22.13
C ALA A 783 -40.33 -25.64 22.37
N GLY A 784 -40.27 -24.75 23.37
CA GLY A 784 -41.32 -23.77 23.67
C GLY A 784 -42.65 -24.35 24.17
N ASP A 785 -42.66 -25.62 24.60
CA ASP A 785 -43.87 -26.37 24.96
C ASP A 785 -44.45 -25.99 26.33
N GLY A 786 -45.13 -24.83 26.37
CA GLY A 786 -46.01 -24.44 27.48
C GLY A 786 -46.04 -22.95 27.83
N THR A 787 -45.13 -22.16 27.27
CA THR A 787 -44.97 -20.73 27.64
C THR A 787 -45.94 -19.85 26.85
N ALA A 788 -46.95 -19.29 27.53
CA ALA A 788 -47.99 -18.50 26.88
C ALA A 788 -47.43 -17.24 26.18
N GLY A 789 -47.67 -17.13 24.87
CA GLY A 789 -47.22 -15.98 24.07
C GLY A 789 -45.77 -16.03 23.59
N TRP A 790 -45.06 -17.13 23.83
CA TRP A 790 -43.72 -17.40 23.30
C TRP A 790 -43.78 -18.54 22.27
N THR A 791 -42.77 -18.65 21.40
CA THR A 791 -42.71 -19.68 20.37
C THR A 791 -41.31 -20.28 20.26
N GLY A 792 -41.19 -21.60 20.29
CA GLY A 792 -39.90 -22.28 20.14
C GLY A 792 -39.34 -22.12 18.72
N LEU A 793 -38.07 -21.74 18.60
CA LEU A 793 -37.40 -21.47 17.31
C LEU A 793 -37.44 -22.68 16.36
N ALA A 794 -37.48 -23.90 16.91
CA ALA A 794 -37.63 -25.13 16.14
C ALA A 794 -38.94 -25.23 15.33
N THR A 795 -39.93 -24.37 15.59
CA THR A 795 -41.18 -24.32 14.81
C THR A 795 -41.09 -23.44 13.56
N PHE A 796 -39.98 -22.73 13.34
CA PHE A 796 -39.79 -21.82 12.20
C PHE A 796 -39.32 -22.60 10.96
N ASP A 797 -40.14 -23.57 10.52
CA ASP A 797 -39.83 -24.44 9.39
C ASP A 797 -40.12 -23.79 8.02
N SER A 798 -39.79 -24.51 6.94
CA SER A 798 -39.93 -24.03 5.56
C SER A 798 -41.34 -24.11 4.97
N SER A 799 -42.39 -24.35 5.78
CA SER A 799 -43.78 -24.50 5.28
C SER A 799 -44.53 -23.17 5.11
N VAL A 800 -43.93 -22.04 5.48
CA VAL A 800 -44.51 -20.70 5.29
C VAL A 800 -44.54 -20.33 3.80
N ASP A 801 -45.75 -20.06 3.29
CA ASP A 801 -46.00 -19.87 1.87
C ASP A 801 -45.24 -18.65 1.30
N SER A 802 -44.37 -18.89 0.32
CA SER A 802 -43.19 -18.05 0.07
C SER A 802 -43.44 -16.70 -0.63
N ASN A 803 -44.68 -16.42 -1.03
CA ASN A 803 -45.01 -15.23 -1.85
C ASN A 803 -45.49 -14.00 -1.05
N ASP A 804 -46.19 -14.16 0.08
CA ASP A 804 -46.77 -13.01 0.82
C ASP A 804 -45.81 -12.39 1.86
N HIS A 805 -44.74 -13.10 2.22
CA HIS A 805 -43.80 -12.68 3.28
C HIS A 805 -42.33 -12.64 2.83
N ALA A 806 -42.08 -12.63 1.52
CA ALA A 806 -40.73 -12.54 0.96
C ALA A 806 -39.92 -11.41 1.60
N VAL A 807 -38.75 -11.75 2.17
CA VAL A 807 -37.83 -10.78 2.78
C VAL A 807 -37.14 -10.01 1.65
N ASP A 808 -37.13 -8.67 1.74
CA ASP A 808 -36.35 -7.89 0.78
C ASP A 808 -34.87 -8.02 1.16
N THR A 809 -34.07 -8.50 0.22
CA THR A 809 -32.65 -8.80 0.42
C THR A 809 -31.74 -7.87 -0.38
N ASN A 810 -32.31 -6.87 -1.08
CA ASN A 810 -31.58 -5.81 -1.77
C ASN A 810 -31.27 -4.62 -0.84
N ASP A 811 -30.96 -4.88 0.42
CA ASP A 811 -30.56 -3.83 1.35
C ASP A 811 -29.16 -3.27 0.97
N THR A 812 -29.11 -1.95 0.81
CA THR A 812 -27.91 -1.17 0.49
C THR A 812 -27.72 -0.01 1.48
N ASP A 813 -28.50 0.04 2.56
CA ASP A 813 -28.31 1.00 3.65
C ASP A 813 -27.06 0.61 4.47
N TYR A 814 -25.90 1.07 4.01
CA TYR A 814 -24.64 0.86 4.70
C TYR A 814 -24.54 1.64 6.03
N ASP A 815 -25.38 2.65 6.26
CA ASP A 815 -25.43 3.42 7.52
C ASP A 815 -26.31 2.75 8.59
N ARG A 816 -27.11 1.75 8.20
CA ARG A 816 -27.91 0.91 9.11
C ARG A 816 -27.06 0.31 10.23
N THR A 817 -27.54 0.39 11.47
CA THR A 817 -26.92 -0.32 12.61
C THR A 817 -27.19 -1.83 12.51
N ALA A 818 -26.18 -2.61 12.13
CA ALA A 818 -26.30 -4.06 12.00
C ALA A 818 -26.24 -4.78 13.36
N VAL A 819 -25.47 -4.25 14.32
CA VAL A 819 -25.31 -4.85 15.65
C VAL A 819 -25.07 -3.78 16.72
N ILE A 820 -25.56 -3.98 17.94
CA ILE A 820 -25.10 -3.22 19.11
C ILE A 820 -24.37 -4.18 20.05
N LEU A 821 -23.11 -3.87 20.35
CA LEU A 821 -22.30 -4.61 21.31
C LEU A 821 -22.06 -3.74 22.54
N TYR A 822 -22.18 -4.32 23.74
CA TYR A 822 -21.94 -3.58 24.98
C TYR A 822 -20.48 -3.72 25.45
N THR A 823 -19.85 -2.61 25.81
CA THR A 823 -18.54 -2.62 26.46
C THR A 823 -18.65 -3.37 27.80
N SER A 824 -17.79 -4.36 28.06
CA SER A 824 -17.70 -4.91 29.43
C SER A 824 -17.18 -3.82 30.35
N GLY A 825 -18.04 -3.38 31.28
CA GLY A 825 -17.88 -2.13 32.01
C GLY A 825 -16.49 -1.92 32.59
N THR A 826 -15.96 -0.71 32.39
CA THR A 826 -14.90 -0.20 33.25
C THR A 826 -15.40 -0.17 34.68
N SER A 827 -14.49 -0.38 35.64
CA SER A 827 -14.68 -0.74 37.06
C SER A 827 -15.53 0.18 37.96
N THR A 828 -16.36 1.06 37.40
CA THR A 828 -17.14 2.11 38.08
C THR A 828 -18.42 2.57 37.35
N GLY A 829 -18.85 2.00 36.20
CA GLY A 829 -19.98 2.56 35.41
C GLY A 829 -20.85 1.56 34.63
N GLN A 830 -22.04 2.02 34.20
CA GLN A 830 -23.00 1.25 33.39
C GLN A 830 -22.42 0.83 32.02
N PRO A 831 -22.84 -0.31 31.44
CA PRO A 831 -22.40 -0.75 30.11
C PRO A 831 -22.78 0.24 29.01
N LYS A 832 -21.81 0.67 28.19
CA LYS A 832 -22.05 1.53 27.02
C LYS A 832 -22.36 0.67 25.79
N GLY A 833 -23.45 0.97 25.08
CA GLY A 833 -23.80 0.31 23.82
C GLY A 833 -23.04 0.91 22.63
N CYS A 834 -22.40 0.07 21.82
CA CYS A 834 -21.63 0.43 20.63
C CYS A 834 -22.44 0.03 19.37
N PRO A 835 -23.19 0.95 18.74
CA PRO A 835 -23.91 0.69 17.49
C PRO A 835 -22.92 0.62 16.33
N LEU A 836 -22.60 -0.60 15.89
CA LEU A 836 -21.78 -0.86 14.72
C LEU A 836 -22.69 -0.95 13.49
N THR A 837 -22.44 -0.04 12.55
CA THR A 837 -23.13 0.05 11.28
C THR A 837 -22.63 -1.00 10.29
N GLU A 838 -23.42 -1.28 9.28
CA GLU A 838 -23.06 -2.18 8.19
C GLU A 838 -21.76 -1.74 7.49
N LYS A 839 -21.58 -0.42 7.27
CA LYS A 839 -20.31 0.16 6.79
C LYS A 839 -19.14 -0.17 7.72
N ASN A 840 -19.29 -0.02 9.04
CA ASN A 840 -18.20 -0.28 10.00
C ASN A 840 -17.72 -1.74 9.89
N LEU A 841 -18.66 -2.68 9.84
CA LEU A 841 -18.37 -4.12 9.80
C LEU A 841 -17.73 -4.53 8.48
N VAL A 842 -18.35 -4.22 7.34
CA VAL A 842 -17.84 -4.63 6.02
C VAL A 842 -16.50 -3.98 5.74
N PHE A 843 -16.33 -2.70 6.06
CA PHE A 843 -15.05 -2.00 5.93
C PHE A 843 -13.96 -2.67 6.79
N GLY A 844 -14.25 -2.91 8.07
CA GLY A 844 -13.33 -3.58 9.00
C GLY A 844 -12.89 -4.97 8.53
N TRP A 845 -13.75 -5.72 7.84
CA TRP A 845 -13.39 -7.01 7.25
C TRP A 845 -12.55 -6.88 5.96
N LEU A 846 -12.84 -5.89 5.11
CA LEU A 846 -12.10 -5.65 3.86
C LEU A 846 -10.66 -5.16 4.10
N ILE A 847 -10.47 -4.19 5.00
CA ILE A 847 -9.15 -3.58 5.27
C ILE A 847 -8.17 -4.56 5.93
N SER A 848 -8.71 -5.55 6.65
CA SER A 848 -7.94 -6.54 7.40
C SER A 848 -7.94 -7.92 6.74
N LYS A 849 -8.11 -7.93 5.39
CA LYS A 849 -8.15 -9.05 4.41
C LYS A 849 -8.29 -10.47 5.00
N PRO A 850 -9.35 -11.23 4.65
CA PRO A 850 -9.58 -12.53 5.28
C PRO A 850 -8.54 -13.57 4.84
N PHE A 851 -8.07 -14.33 5.83
CA PHE A 851 -6.79 -15.07 5.83
C PHE A 851 -6.75 -16.29 4.89
N SER A 852 -6.35 -16.14 3.62
CA SER A 852 -6.33 -17.28 2.68
C SER A 852 -5.12 -18.22 2.92
N SER A 853 -5.38 -19.49 3.23
CA SER A 853 -4.38 -20.57 3.44
C SER A 853 -3.74 -21.07 2.13
N LYS A 854 -3.07 -20.19 1.39
CA LYS A 854 -2.30 -20.57 0.18
C LYS A 854 -1.03 -21.38 0.47
N VAL A 855 -0.68 -21.59 1.74
CA VAL A 855 0.59 -22.23 2.17
C VAL A 855 0.46 -23.75 2.36
N THR A 856 -0.73 -24.26 2.71
CA THR A 856 -0.90 -25.67 3.13
C THR A 856 -1.97 -26.45 2.36
N GLY A 857 -2.88 -25.76 1.64
CA GLY A 857 -3.98 -26.40 0.90
C GLY A 857 -5.13 -26.90 1.78
N VAL A 858 -5.15 -26.56 3.07
CA VAL A 858 -6.22 -26.92 4.01
C VAL A 858 -7.20 -25.74 4.15
N ALA A 859 -8.51 -26.01 4.16
CA ALA A 859 -9.52 -24.98 4.39
C ALA A 859 -9.47 -24.48 5.85
N THR A 860 -9.55 -23.16 6.07
CA THR A 860 -9.48 -22.55 7.41
C THR A 860 -10.57 -23.04 8.35
N ARG A 861 -10.18 -23.49 9.55
CA ARG A 861 -11.06 -23.91 10.64
C ARG A 861 -10.67 -23.19 11.93
N ILE A 862 -11.54 -22.30 12.40
CA ILE A 862 -11.27 -21.44 13.57
C ILE A 862 -12.05 -21.92 14.79
N ILE A 863 -11.36 -22.07 15.94
CA ILE A 863 -11.99 -22.43 17.21
C ILE A 863 -12.46 -21.19 17.98
N MET A 864 -13.75 -21.17 18.33
CA MET A 864 -14.40 -20.07 19.03
C MET A 864 -14.72 -20.45 20.48
N MET A 865 -14.08 -19.74 21.40
CA MET A 865 -14.16 -19.95 22.86
C MET A 865 -14.42 -18.67 23.66
N PHE A 866 -14.58 -17.53 22.97
CA PHE A 866 -14.95 -16.24 23.54
C PHE A 866 -16.45 -15.99 23.38
N ALA A 867 -17.05 -15.25 24.30
CA ALA A 867 -18.49 -15.12 24.33
C ALA A 867 -19.07 -14.44 23.06
N ASN A 868 -20.22 -14.91 22.57
CA ASN A 868 -20.87 -14.43 21.35
C ASN A 868 -21.24 -12.93 21.43
N SER A 869 -21.46 -12.40 22.64
CA SER A 869 -21.66 -10.98 22.93
C SER A 869 -20.41 -10.10 22.77
N ARG A 870 -19.27 -10.65 22.33
CA ARG A 870 -18.00 -9.93 22.17
C ARG A 870 -17.66 -9.64 20.71
N ALA A 871 -17.13 -8.44 20.47
CA ALA A 871 -16.65 -7.98 19.16
C ALA A 871 -15.66 -8.96 18.50
N ILE A 872 -14.77 -9.59 19.27
CA ILE A 872 -13.82 -10.58 18.75
C ILE A 872 -14.52 -11.82 18.18
N ASN A 873 -15.63 -12.28 18.77
CA ASN A 873 -16.39 -13.40 18.22
C ASN A 873 -17.05 -13.00 16.89
N LEU A 874 -17.75 -11.87 16.89
CA LEU A 874 -18.39 -11.31 15.70
C LEU A 874 -17.40 -11.16 14.53
N GLN A 875 -16.25 -10.54 14.79
CA GLN A 875 -15.23 -10.26 13.79
C GLN A 875 -14.63 -11.55 13.22
N MET A 876 -14.33 -12.53 14.06
CA MET A 876 -13.61 -13.74 13.65
C MET A 876 -14.52 -14.77 12.98
N CYS A 877 -15.76 -14.95 13.46
CA CYS A 877 -16.75 -15.77 12.75
C CYS A 877 -17.05 -15.18 11.36
N SER A 878 -17.30 -13.87 11.28
CA SER A 878 -17.60 -13.20 10.00
C SER A 878 -16.43 -13.31 9.02
N LYS A 879 -15.20 -13.03 9.45
CA LYS A 879 -14.00 -13.21 8.62
C LYS A 879 -13.83 -14.65 8.11
N CYS A 880 -14.11 -15.65 8.95
CA CYS A 880 -14.05 -17.05 8.54
C CYS A 880 -15.06 -17.36 7.44
N TRP A 881 -16.30 -16.88 7.57
CA TRP A 881 -17.33 -17.05 6.55
C TRP A 881 -17.01 -16.32 5.23
N LEU A 882 -16.32 -15.17 5.26
CA LEU A 882 -15.93 -14.43 4.05
C LEU A 882 -14.95 -15.17 3.12
N ILE A 883 -14.16 -16.12 3.63
CA ILE A 883 -13.28 -17.00 2.82
C ILE A 883 -13.87 -18.40 2.61
N GLY A 884 -15.07 -18.66 3.13
CA GLY A 884 -15.67 -19.98 3.07
C GLY A 884 -14.94 -21.01 3.94
N GLY A 885 -14.47 -20.62 5.13
CA GLY A 885 -13.90 -21.52 6.15
C GLY A 885 -14.97 -22.17 7.03
N THR A 886 -14.58 -22.72 8.18
CA THR A 886 -15.49 -23.29 9.17
C THR A 886 -15.29 -22.67 10.55
N VAL A 887 -16.38 -22.24 11.19
CA VAL A 887 -16.42 -21.81 12.59
C VAL A 887 -16.71 -23.00 13.49
N VAL A 888 -15.86 -23.26 14.49
CA VAL A 888 -16.01 -24.40 15.41
C VAL A 888 -16.23 -23.88 16.84
N TYR A 889 -17.42 -24.06 17.39
CA TYR A 889 -17.76 -23.60 18.73
C TYR A 889 -17.40 -24.60 19.82
N LEU A 890 -16.81 -24.08 20.91
CA LEU A 890 -16.60 -24.82 22.16
C LEU A 890 -17.69 -24.40 23.17
N SER A 891 -18.80 -25.14 23.22
CA SER A 891 -20.06 -24.67 23.85
C SER A 891 -20.04 -24.50 25.38
N THR A 892 -18.92 -24.76 26.04
CA THR A 892 -18.71 -24.52 27.48
C THR A 892 -17.74 -23.36 27.75
N GLY A 893 -17.31 -22.64 26.71
CA GLY A 893 -16.23 -21.67 26.79
C GLY A 893 -14.86 -22.34 26.89
N PHE A 894 -13.83 -21.56 27.23
CA PHE A 894 -12.45 -22.07 27.29
C PHE A 894 -12.25 -23.13 28.39
N THR A 895 -11.81 -24.32 27.99
CA THR A 895 -11.08 -25.27 28.84
C THR A 895 -9.86 -25.81 28.08
N PRO A 896 -8.70 -26.03 28.72
CA PRO A 896 -7.53 -26.59 28.03
C PRO A 896 -7.79 -27.95 27.38
N GLU A 897 -8.50 -28.85 28.07
CA GLU A 897 -8.91 -30.15 27.54
C GLU A 897 -9.86 -30.01 26.33
N GLY A 898 -10.85 -29.11 26.41
CA GLY A 898 -11.79 -28.83 25.33
C GLY A 898 -11.10 -28.29 24.07
N VAL A 899 -10.17 -27.34 24.24
CA VAL A 899 -9.37 -26.82 23.12
C VAL A 899 -8.51 -27.93 22.49
N LEU A 900 -7.81 -28.74 23.28
CA LEU A 900 -6.91 -29.77 22.76
C LEU A 900 -7.66 -30.92 22.08
N SER A 901 -8.77 -31.37 22.67
CA SER A 901 -9.62 -32.42 22.09
C SER A 901 -10.28 -31.95 20.80
N THR A 902 -10.85 -30.74 20.77
CA THR A 902 -11.46 -30.14 19.57
C THR A 902 -10.41 -29.88 18.49
N THR A 903 -9.22 -29.38 18.85
CA THR A 903 -8.11 -29.18 17.87
C THR A 903 -7.75 -30.48 17.17
N LYS A 904 -7.66 -31.59 17.92
CA LYS A 904 -7.35 -32.91 17.37
C LYS A 904 -8.50 -33.52 16.54
N GLN A 905 -9.75 -33.30 16.94
CA GLN A 905 -10.93 -33.82 16.23
C GLN A 905 -11.19 -33.06 14.93
N GLU A 906 -11.10 -31.72 14.99
CA GLU A 906 -11.51 -30.82 13.92
C GLU A 906 -10.36 -30.30 13.06
N ALA A 907 -9.11 -30.70 13.33
CA ALA A 907 -7.92 -30.19 12.64
C ALA A 907 -7.91 -28.64 12.57
N ILE A 908 -8.12 -28.00 13.73
CA ILE A 908 -8.18 -26.54 13.85
C ILE A 908 -6.90 -25.90 13.32
N THR A 909 -7.04 -24.93 12.41
CA THR A 909 -5.94 -24.16 11.81
C THR A 909 -5.70 -22.84 12.52
N ASP A 910 -6.76 -22.25 13.09
CA ASP A 910 -6.76 -20.89 13.63
C ASP A 910 -7.31 -20.88 15.06
N SER A 911 -6.57 -20.25 15.97
CA SER A 911 -6.99 -20.10 17.37
C SER A 911 -6.71 -18.69 17.88
N ILE A 912 -7.60 -18.17 18.73
CA ILE A 912 -7.47 -16.88 19.39
C ILE A 912 -7.16 -17.16 20.86
N ILE A 913 -6.06 -16.62 21.38
CA ILE A 913 -5.52 -17.00 22.70
C ILE A 913 -5.03 -15.75 23.44
N ILE A 914 -5.52 -15.54 24.67
CA ILE A 914 -4.96 -14.55 25.61
C ILE A 914 -3.87 -15.19 26.49
N PRO A 915 -2.93 -14.41 27.08
CA PRO A 915 -1.80 -14.93 27.84
C PRO A 915 -2.08 -16.06 28.84
N PRO A 916 -3.13 -15.99 29.69
CA PRO A 916 -3.39 -17.05 30.67
C PRO A 916 -3.88 -18.36 30.01
N MET A 917 -4.60 -18.26 28.90
CA MET A 917 -5.09 -19.41 28.15
C MET A 917 -3.94 -20.17 27.49
N LEU A 918 -2.94 -19.45 26.95
CA LEU A 918 -1.74 -20.06 26.36
C LEU A 918 -1.01 -20.93 27.38
N GLY A 919 -0.75 -20.37 28.57
CA GLY A 919 -0.13 -21.09 29.69
C GLY A 919 -0.93 -22.32 30.11
N ALA A 920 -2.24 -22.17 30.30
CA ALA A 920 -3.12 -23.27 30.69
C ALA A 920 -3.19 -24.40 29.65
N ILE A 921 -3.10 -24.09 28.35
CA ILE A 921 -3.00 -25.09 27.28
C ILE A 921 -1.67 -25.85 27.35
N VAL A 922 -0.52 -25.16 27.37
CA VAL A 922 0.80 -25.82 27.30
C VAL A 922 1.18 -26.56 28.59
N SER A 923 0.57 -26.21 29.74
CA SER A 923 0.72 -26.94 31.00
C SER A 923 -0.26 -28.09 31.19
N HIS A 924 -1.20 -28.33 30.26
CA HIS A 924 -2.19 -29.39 30.42
C HIS A 924 -1.55 -30.80 30.25
N PRO A 925 -1.89 -31.81 31.08
CA PRO A 925 -1.25 -33.14 30.99
C PRO A 925 -1.42 -33.89 29.65
N THR A 926 -2.44 -33.54 28.87
CA THR A 926 -2.67 -34.11 27.52
C THR A 926 -2.03 -33.29 26.39
N PHE A 927 -1.37 -32.17 26.70
CA PHE A 927 -0.70 -31.34 25.71
C PHE A 927 0.48 -32.09 25.06
N SER A 928 0.57 -31.97 23.74
CA SER A 928 1.74 -32.35 22.97
C SER A 928 1.84 -31.49 21.71
N LYS A 929 3.04 -31.30 21.17
CA LYS A 929 3.24 -30.60 19.89
C LYS A 929 2.40 -31.23 18.76
N GLU A 930 2.27 -32.56 18.78
CA GLU A 930 1.44 -33.34 17.87
C GLU A 930 -0.06 -33.02 17.99
N SER A 931 -0.57 -32.76 19.20
CA SER A 931 -1.99 -32.43 19.43
C SER A 931 -2.42 -31.06 18.90
N VAL A 932 -1.47 -30.18 18.57
CA VAL A 932 -1.72 -28.84 18.02
C VAL A 932 -1.08 -28.62 16.64
N LYS A 933 -0.62 -29.69 15.98
CA LYS A 933 0.14 -29.59 14.71
C LYS A 933 -0.64 -29.00 13.53
N SER A 934 -1.98 -29.04 13.59
CA SER A 934 -2.85 -28.45 12.56
C SER A 934 -2.92 -26.93 12.66
N VAL A 935 -2.54 -26.35 13.79
CA VAL A 935 -2.62 -24.91 14.03
C VAL A 935 -1.54 -24.20 13.21
N GLU A 936 -1.97 -23.35 12.29
CA GLU A 936 -1.14 -22.51 11.42
C GLU A 936 -1.04 -21.08 11.97
N ARG A 937 -2.03 -20.62 12.76
CA ARG A 937 -2.08 -19.24 13.28
C ARG A 937 -2.61 -19.18 14.71
N VAL A 938 -1.91 -18.43 15.55
CA VAL A 938 -2.32 -18.08 16.92
C VAL A 938 -2.46 -16.57 17.04
N PHE A 939 -3.70 -16.09 17.09
CA PHE A 939 -4.02 -14.69 17.30
C PHE A 939 -3.91 -14.33 18.78
N VAL A 940 -3.14 -13.29 19.10
CA VAL A 940 -2.99 -12.75 20.47
C VAL A 940 -3.45 -11.29 20.51
N GLY A 941 -4.28 -10.94 21.50
CA GLY A 941 -4.86 -9.60 21.62
C GLY A 941 -5.97 -9.54 22.68
N GLY A 942 -6.53 -8.36 22.91
CA GLY A 942 -7.55 -8.14 23.97
C GLY A 942 -6.99 -8.02 25.40
N ASP A 943 -5.71 -8.31 25.57
CA ASP A 943 -4.87 -7.88 26.70
C ASP A 943 -3.45 -7.60 26.18
N MET A 944 -2.55 -7.11 27.04
CA MET A 944 -1.21 -6.70 26.62
C MET A 944 -0.36 -7.88 26.16
N ALA A 945 0.16 -7.79 24.94
CA ALA A 945 0.98 -8.83 24.33
C ALA A 945 2.47 -8.60 24.65
N MET A 946 3.06 -9.54 25.38
CA MET A 946 4.45 -9.52 25.84
C MET A 946 5.34 -10.45 25.01
N ALA A 947 6.63 -10.13 24.92
CA ALA A 947 7.62 -10.85 24.12
C ALA A 947 7.66 -12.38 24.41
N GLU A 948 7.50 -12.77 25.67
CA GLU A 948 7.55 -14.18 26.11
C GLU A 948 6.42 -15.02 25.50
N LEU A 949 5.28 -14.41 25.15
CA LEU A 949 4.17 -15.11 24.49
C LEU A 949 4.59 -15.67 23.14
N GLN A 950 5.37 -14.90 22.39
CA GLN A 950 5.89 -15.34 21.11
C GLN A 950 6.82 -16.54 21.29
N ASP A 951 7.72 -16.50 22.25
CA ASP A 951 8.61 -17.64 22.51
C ASP A 951 7.84 -18.88 22.98
N VAL A 952 6.76 -18.72 23.76
CA VAL A 952 5.86 -19.83 24.13
C VAL A 952 5.10 -20.39 22.91
N VAL A 953 4.58 -19.54 22.01
CA VAL A 953 3.92 -20.00 20.77
C VAL A 953 4.93 -20.74 19.88
N THR A 954 6.03 -20.09 19.49
CA THR A 954 7.06 -20.66 18.60
C THR A 954 7.67 -21.96 19.16
N LYS A 955 7.83 -22.08 20.48
CA LYS A 955 8.35 -23.30 21.12
C LYS A 955 7.36 -24.48 21.08
N ASN A 956 6.05 -24.22 21.15
CA ASN A 956 5.03 -25.25 21.41
C ASN A 956 4.12 -25.55 20.21
N PHE A 957 3.78 -24.55 19.40
CA PHE A 957 2.93 -24.65 18.21
C PHE A 957 3.84 -24.60 16.97
N VAL A 958 4.47 -25.73 16.64
CA VAL A 958 5.61 -25.80 15.70
C VAL A 958 5.31 -25.34 14.27
N ASN A 959 4.04 -25.35 13.86
CA ASN A 959 3.60 -24.92 12.53
C ASN A 959 2.90 -23.55 12.56
N ALA A 960 2.76 -22.92 13.74
CA ALA A 960 1.93 -21.74 13.89
C ALA A 960 2.73 -20.43 13.87
N GLN A 961 2.26 -19.46 13.10
CA GLN A 961 2.66 -18.06 13.23
C GLN A 961 1.84 -17.37 14.34
N ILE A 962 2.51 -16.57 15.18
CA ILE A 962 1.82 -15.67 16.11
C ILE A 962 1.39 -14.40 15.37
N VAL A 963 0.17 -13.93 15.63
CA VAL A 963 -0.38 -12.71 15.03
C VAL A 963 -0.90 -11.81 16.14
N SER A 964 -0.25 -10.66 16.39
CA SER A 964 -0.77 -9.67 17.34
C SER A 964 -1.90 -8.86 16.72
N VAL A 965 -2.95 -8.57 17.49
CA VAL A 965 -4.09 -7.74 17.06
C VAL A 965 -4.48 -6.74 18.15
N TYR A 966 -4.58 -5.46 17.78
CA TYR A 966 -5.15 -4.42 18.63
C TYR A 966 -6.56 -4.04 18.18
N GLY A 967 -7.47 -3.91 19.14
CA GLY A 967 -8.88 -3.77 18.85
C GLY A 967 -9.76 -3.51 20.07
N MET A 968 -10.97 -3.01 19.82
CA MET A 968 -11.94 -2.62 20.85
C MET A 968 -13.38 -2.75 20.34
N THR A 969 -14.37 -2.63 21.23
CA THR A 969 -15.78 -2.89 20.87
C THR A 969 -16.33 -1.77 19.96
N GLU A 970 -15.77 -0.58 20.11
CA GLU A 970 -16.09 0.67 19.44
C GLU A 970 -15.55 0.77 18.01
N GLY A 971 -14.68 -0.16 17.57
CA GLY A 971 -14.01 -0.06 16.27
C GLY A 971 -13.38 -1.35 15.75
N LEU A 972 -13.80 -2.52 16.27
CA LEU A 972 -13.26 -3.86 16.01
C LEU A 972 -11.73 -3.96 16.12
N GLY A 973 -10.98 -3.58 15.07
CA GLY A 973 -9.53 -3.43 15.06
C GLY A 973 -9.06 -2.69 13.81
N VAL A 974 -8.18 -1.69 14.00
CA VAL A 974 -7.67 -0.80 12.93
C VAL A 974 -6.15 -0.89 12.73
N VAL A 975 -5.45 -1.68 13.56
CA VAL A 975 -4.01 -1.95 13.45
C VAL A 975 -3.83 -3.46 13.29
N GLY A 976 -2.91 -3.88 12.42
CA GLY A 976 -2.54 -5.27 12.27
C GLY A 976 -1.39 -5.50 11.31
N TRP A 977 -1.06 -6.78 11.13
CA TRP A 977 -0.05 -7.23 10.18
C TRP A 977 -0.73 -7.71 8.89
N PRO A 978 -0.44 -7.14 7.71
CA PRO A 978 -0.96 -7.64 6.44
C PRO A 978 -0.43 -9.05 6.15
N ASP A 979 -1.25 -9.97 5.61
CA ASP A 979 -0.87 -11.38 5.36
C ASP A 979 0.48 -11.59 4.64
N THR A 980 0.84 -10.73 3.69
CA THR A 980 2.10 -10.81 2.94
C THR A 980 3.30 -10.15 3.65
N ARG A 981 3.07 -9.59 4.84
CA ARG A 981 4.03 -8.80 5.65
C ARG A 981 3.97 -9.17 7.14
N VAL A 982 3.34 -10.28 7.53
CA VAL A 982 3.40 -10.77 8.93
C VAL A 982 4.82 -11.25 9.20
N PRO A 983 5.57 -10.61 10.10
CA PRO A 983 6.97 -10.93 10.30
C PRO A 983 7.13 -12.32 10.95
N THR A 984 8.21 -13.03 10.61
CA THR A 984 8.53 -14.34 11.21
C THR A 984 8.72 -14.24 12.72
N ARG A 985 9.23 -13.09 13.20
CA ARG A 985 9.24 -12.71 14.62
C ARG A 985 8.64 -11.30 14.76
N ILE A 986 7.66 -11.11 15.65
CA ILE A 986 7.01 -9.82 15.83
C ILE A 986 8.02 -8.89 16.53
N PRO A 987 8.19 -7.63 16.08
CA PRO A 987 9.08 -6.67 16.75
C PRO A 987 8.74 -6.49 18.23
N VAL A 988 9.79 -6.36 19.05
CA VAL A 988 9.67 -6.16 20.49
C VAL A 988 10.34 -4.85 20.86
N SER A 989 9.67 -4.03 21.67
CA SER A 989 10.24 -2.85 22.31
C SER A 989 9.84 -2.82 23.78
N THR A 990 10.80 -2.62 24.69
CA THR A 990 10.57 -2.64 26.16
C THR A 990 9.84 -3.88 26.70
N GLY A 991 9.98 -5.03 26.01
CA GLY A 991 9.27 -6.29 26.33
C GLY A 991 7.86 -6.40 25.74
N LEU A 992 7.33 -5.34 25.13
CA LEU A 992 6.02 -5.32 24.46
C LEU A 992 6.14 -5.81 23.01
N LEU A 993 5.17 -6.61 22.56
CA LEU A 993 5.02 -6.97 21.15
C LEU A 993 4.37 -5.83 20.37
N ALA A 994 4.91 -5.53 19.20
CA ALA A 994 4.33 -4.61 18.23
C ALA A 994 2.96 -5.13 17.74
N GLN A 995 1.96 -4.25 17.78
CA GLN A 995 0.58 -4.59 17.40
C GLN A 995 0.37 -4.61 15.88
N GLY A 996 1.32 -4.06 15.12
CA GLY A 996 1.30 -3.98 13.66
C GLY A 996 1.35 -2.55 13.15
N SER A 997 0.95 -2.37 11.90
CA SER A 997 0.83 -1.08 11.23
C SER A 997 -0.64 -0.69 11.11
N ILE A 998 -0.91 0.60 10.89
CA ILE A 998 -2.25 1.11 10.64
C ILE A 998 -2.85 0.49 9.35
N LEU A 999 -4.13 0.16 9.37
CA LEU A 999 -4.84 -0.44 8.23
C LEU A 999 -5.45 0.63 7.31
N PRO A 1000 -5.69 0.34 6.01
CA PRO A 1000 -6.20 1.31 5.03
C PRO A 1000 -7.44 2.09 5.49
N GLY A 1001 -7.53 3.36 5.11
CA GLY A 1001 -8.58 4.30 5.51
C GLY A 1001 -8.65 4.61 7.01
N SER A 1002 -7.64 4.23 7.78
CA SER A 1002 -7.56 4.52 9.22
C SER A 1002 -6.34 5.40 9.51
N VAL A 1003 -6.48 6.30 10.47
CA VAL A 1003 -5.42 7.18 10.96
C VAL A 1003 -5.34 7.05 12.48
N LEU A 1004 -4.13 6.94 13.01
CA LEU A 1004 -3.86 6.84 14.44
C LEU A 1004 -2.83 7.89 14.84
N LYS A 1005 -3.08 8.64 15.92
CA LYS A 1005 -2.12 9.59 16.49
C LYS A 1005 -1.96 9.37 18.00
N ILE A 1006 -0.75 9.59 18.49
CA ILE A 1006 -0.43 9.62 19.92
C ILE A 1006 -0.47 11.08 20.38
N VAL A 1007 -1.21 11.38 21.43
CA VAL A 1007 -1.38 12.74 21.96
C VAL A 1007 -0.79 12.83 23.37
N ASN A 1008 0.07 13.83 23.59
CA ASN A 1008 0.78 14.03 24.85
C ASN A 1008 -0.08 14.75 25.91
N ASP A 1009 0.47 15.00 27.10
CA ASP A 1009 -0.24 15.69 28.18
C ASP A 1009 -0.53 17.19 27.88
N ASP A 1010 0.04 17.76 26.80
CA ASP A 1010 -0.20 19.15 26.34
C ASP A 1010 -1.27 19.23 25.22
N ASP A 1011 -2.06 18.16 25.03
CA ASP A 1011 -3.04 17.97 23.93
C ASP A 1011 -2.46 18.10 22.49
N ALA A 1012 -1.13 18.00 22.35
CA ALA A 1012 -0.43 18.01 21.06
C ALA A 1012 -0.06 16.60 20.58
N VAL A 1013 0.16 16.42 19.27
CA VAL A 1013 0.69 15.16 18.75
C VAL A 1013 2.10 14.95 19.31
N ALA A 1014 2.30 13.82 19.99
CA ALA A 1014 3.59 13.42 20.55
C ALA A 1014 4.63 13.16 19.45
N LYS A 1015 5.92 13.14 19.78
CA LYS A 1015 6.95 12.66 18.84
C LYS A 1015 7.01 11.14 18.83
N ARG A 1016 7.66 10.56 17.82
CA ARG A 1016 8.02 9.13 17.84
C ARG A 1016 8.81 8.80 19.12
N GLU A 1017 8.62 7.59 19.62
CA GLU A 1017 9.12 7.08 20.92
C GLU A 1017 8.57 7.78 22.17
N GLU A 1018 7.88 8.93 22.06
CA GLU A 1018 7.15 9.52 23.18
C GLU A 1018 5.81 8.80 23.39
N THR A 1019 5.46 8.57 24.66
CA THR A 1019 4.21 7.91 25.06
C THR A 1019 3.08 8.92 25.24
N GLY A 1020 1.87 8.55 24.82
CA GLY A 1020 0.67 9.38 25.00
C GLY A 1020 -0.63 8.62 24.76
N ASP A 1021 -1.75 9.36 24.79
CA ASP A 1021 -3.09 8.84 24.54
C ASP A 1021 -3.25 8.44 23.06
N ILE A 1022 -3.81 7.25 22.82
CA ILE A 1022 -4.06 6.75 21.48
C ILE A 1022 -5.40 7.31 20.97
N HIS A 1023 -5.36 8.15 19.94
CA HIS A 1023 -6.52 8.69 19.23
C HIS A 1023 -6.63 8.12 17.82
N ILE A 1024 -7.84 7.72 17.40
CA ILE A 1024 -8.09 7.00 16.14
C ILE A 1024 -9.20 7.70 15.33
N LYS A 1025 -9.00 7.79 14.02
CA LYS A 1025 -10.00 8.17 13.00
C LYS A 1025 -10.09 7.04 11.99
N SER A 1026 -11.25 6.41 11.82
CA SER A 1026 -11.43 5.30 10.86
C SER A 1026 -12.92 5.04 10.58
N PRO A 1027 -13.32 4.66 9.34
CA PRO A 1027 -14.66 4.19 9.04
C PRO A 1027 -15.08 2.90 9.78
N VAL A 1028 -14.19 2.21 10.51
CA VAL A 1028 -14.59 1.11 11.42
C VAL A 1028 -15.18 1.64 12.75
N MET A 1029 -14.88 2.89 13.14
CA MET A 1029 -15.32 3.44 14.42
C MET A 1029 -16.82 3.69 14.45
N ILE A 1030 -17.46 3.45 15.61
CA ILE A 1030 -18.83 3.87 15.87
C ILE A 1030 -18.97 5.39 15.80
N ASP A 1031 -20.12 5.87 15.32
CA ASP A 1031 -20.40 7.30 15.29
C ASP A 1031 -20.71 7.84 16.70
N SER A 1032 -21.50 7.16 17.52
CA SER A 1032 -21.59 7.48 18.95
C SER A 1032 -21.87 6.23 19.77
N TYR A 1033 -21.65 6.27 21.08
CA TYR A 1033 -22.33 5.31 21.95
C TYR A 1033 -23.84 5.56 21.91
N ARG A 1034 -24.62 4.51 22.20
CA ARG A 1034 -26.08 4.62 22.37
C ARG A 1034 -26.41 5.66 23.46
N ASP A 1035 -27.54 6.34 23.30
CA ASP A 1035 -28.05 7.38 24.20
C ASP A 1035 -27.05 8.55 24.44
N ASN A 1036 -26.11 8.74 23.50
CA ASN A 1036 -25.01 9.71 23.54
C ASN A 1036 -24.15 9.65 24.83
N MET A 1037 -24.03 8.46 25.43
CA MET A 1037 -23.16 8.25 26.60
C MET A 1037 -21.70 8.56 26.27
N ALA A 1038 -20.95 9.15 27.21
CA ALA A 1038 -19.51 9.45 27.08
C ALA A 1038 -19.13 10.20 25.78
N ALA A 1039 -19.93 11.21 25.40
CA ALA A 1039 -19.73 12.02 24.19
C ALA A 1039 -18.33 12.69 24.12
N ASP A 1040 -17.71 12.97 25.27
CA ASP A 1040 -16.34 13.51 25.44
C ASP A 1040 -15.22 12.58 24.94
N THR A 1041 -15.55 11.31 24.67
CA THR A 1041 -14.70 10.34 23.99
C THR A 1041 -14.49 10.69 22.51
N PHE A 1042 -15.36 11.52 21.92
CA PHE A 1042 -15.29 11.95 20.53
C PHE A 1042 -14.96 13.45 20.43
N TYR A 1043 -14.24 13.84 19.39
CA TYR A 1043 -14.02 15.24 19.03
C TYR A 1043 -13.79 15.37 17.52
N GLU A 1044 -13.89 16.59 17.01
CA GLU A 1044 -13.61 16.93 15.61
C GLU A 1044 -12.49 17.96 15.55
N ASP A 1045 -11.59 17.80 14.60
CA ASP A 1045 -10.58 18.79 14.21
C ASP A 1045 -10.55 18.94 12.67
N GLU A 1046 -9.60 19.73 12.14
CA GLU A 1046 -9.46 19.98 10.70
C GLU A 1046 -9.27 18.69 9.86
N GLU A 1047 -8.83 17.59 10.48
CA GLU A 1047 -8.68 16.30 9.81
C GLU A 1047 -9.92 15.39 9.92
N GLY A 1048 -10.98 15.85 10.57
CA GLY A 1048 -12.23 15.14 10.77
C GLY A 1048 -12.42 14.60 12.19
N ARG A 1049 -13.12 13.47 12.29
CA ARG A 1049 -13.70 12.99 13.55
C ARG A 1049 -12.84 11.91 14.23
N TRP A 1050 -12.49 12.14 15.48
CA TRP A 1050 -11.55 11.33 16.26
C TRP A 1050 -12.21 10.68 17.47
N PHE A 1051 -11.74 9.49 17.79
CA PHE A 1051 -12.11 8.71 18.96
C PHE A 1051 -10.92 8.56 19.92
N LYS A 1052 -11.14 8.86 21.20
CA LYS A 1052 -10.16 8.68 22.28
C LYS A 1052 -10.28 7.27 22.86
N THR A 1053 -9.27 6.43 22.70
CA THR A 1053 -9.37 5.01 23.10
C THR A 1053 -9.40 4.77 24.61
N GLY A 1054 -8.85 5.71 25.39
CA GLY A 1054 -8.55 5.52 26.83
C GLY A 1054 -7.34 4.63 27.09
N ASP A 1055 -6.59 4.27 26.04
CA ASP A 1055 -5.33 3.54 26.10
C ASP A 1055 -4.15 4.48 25.85
N VAL A 1056 -3.00 4.13 26.42
CA VAL A 1056 -1.70 4.80 26.23
C VAL A 1056 -0.81 3.92 25.36
N GLY A 1057 -0.06 4.53 24.46
CA GLY A 1057 0.87 3.85 23.56
C GLY A 1057 1.97 4.76 23.04
N PHE A 1058 2.80 4.22 22.16
CA PHE A 1058 3.78 4.98 21.37
C PHE A 1058 3.93 4.32 19.99
N ILE A 1059 4.58 5.06 19.09
CA ILE A 1059 5.01 4.57 17.77
C ILE A 1059 6.54 4.67 17.74
N ASP A 1060 7.23 3.62 17.32
CA ASP A 1060 8.70 3.64 17.21
C ASP A 1060 9.20 4.38 15.95
N LYS A 1061 10.52 4.39 15.72
CA LYS A 1061 11.15 4.96 14.52
C LYS A 1061 10.88 4.15 13.23
N LYS A 1062 10.17 3.01 13.31
CA LYS A 1062 9.91 2.07 12.21
C LYS A 1062 8.41 1.85 11.98
N ASP A 1063 7.58 2.81 12.39
CA ASP A 1063 6.12 2.78 12.27
C ASP A 1063 5.41 1.61 12.97
N HIS A 1064 6.08 0.92 13.89
CA HIS A 1064 5.43 -0.08 14.72
C HIS A 1064 4.69 0.58 15.89
N PHE A 1065 3.42 0.21 16.03
CA PHE A 1065 2.57 0.67 17.12
C PHE A 1065 2.64 -0.26 18.34
N TYR A 1066 2.84 0.32 19.54
CA TYR A 1066 2.90 -0.40 20.81
C TYR A 1066 1.89 0.18 21.81
N VAL A 1067 1.27 -0.69 22.61
CA VAL A 1067 0.23 -0.34 23.60
C VAL A 1067 0.76 -0.60 25.01
N LEU A 1068 0.85 0.46 25.83
CA LEU A 1068 1.24 0.43 27.25
C LEU A 1068 0.05 0.12 28.17
N GLY A 1069 -1.17 0.08 27.65
CA GLY A 1069 -2.37 -0.29 28.37
C GLY A 1069 -3.25 0.90 28.77
N ARG A 1070 -4.18 0.68 29.70
CA ARG A 1070 -5.25 1.64 30.04
C ARG A 1070 -4.71 2.88 30.78
N LYS A 1071 -5.04 4.08 30.32
CA LYS A 1071 -4.58 5.37 30.90
C LYS A 1071 -4.78 5.48 32.41
N LYS A 1072 -5.93 5.00 32.91
CA LYS A 1072 -6.29 4.99 34.35
C LYS A 1072 -5.42 4.07 35.22
N ASP A 1073 -4.75 3.09 34.62
CA ASP A 1073 -3.97 2.05 35.30
C ASP A 1073 -2.46 2.33 35.22
N ILE A 1074 -2.00 3.24 34.34
CA ILE A 1074 -0.61 3.71 34.25
C ILE A 1074 -0.22 4.48 35.53
N ILE A 1075 0.93 4.12 36.10
CA ILE A 1075 1.48 4.79 37.29
C ILE A 1075 2.46 5.87 36.82
N LYS A 1076 2.13 7.16 36.96
CA LYS A 1076 3.09 8.24 36.67
C LYS A 1076 4.05 8.44 37.87
N ARG A 1077 5.32 8.08 37.71
CA ARG A 1077 6.39 8.24 38.71
C ARG A 1077 7.54 9.06 38.13
N LEU A 1078 7.91 10.16 38.80
CA LEU A 1078 8.96 11.08 38.34
C LEU A 1078 8.79 11.57 36.88
N GLY A 1079 7.55 11.65 36.40
CA GLY A 1079 7.21 11.95 35.00
C GLY A 1079 7.24 10.74 34.06
N VAL A 1080 7.84 9.62 34.47
CA VAL A 1080 7.85 8.37 33.69
C VAL A 1080 6.50 7.65 33.84
N PRO A 1081 5.83 7.27 32.74
CA PRO A 1081 4.66 6.40 32.78
C PRO A 1081 5.12 4.95 32.98
N VAL A 1082 4.71 4.34 34.09
CA VAL A 1082 5.04 2.97 34.45
C VAL A 1082 3.81 2.07 34.26
N PRO A 1083 3.80 1.18 33.25
CA PRO A 1083 2.76 0.16 33.09
C PRO A 1083 2.91 -0.90 34.19
N PRO A 1084 1.89 -1.13 35.03
CA PRO A 1084 1.99 -2.10 36.13
C PRO A 1084 2.34 -3.52 35.69
N ILE A 1085 1.83 -3.94 34.52
CA ILE A 1085 1.92 -5.31 34.01
C ILE A 1085 3.37 -5.73 33.69
N LEU A 1086 4.24 -4.80 33.32
CA LEU A 1086 5.68 -5.08 33.14
C LEU A 1086 6.28 -5.61 34.45
N LEU A 1087 5.93 -5.00 35.58
CA LEU A 1087 6.36 -5.44 36.91
C LEU A 1087 5.65 -6.72 37.34
N GLU A 1088 4.34 -6.84 37.08
CA GLU A 1088 3.55 -8.04 37.42
C GLU A 1088 4.15 -9.29 36.74
N ASN A 1089 4.58 -9.18 35.48
CA ASN A 1089 5.22 -10.27 34.74
C ASN A 1089 6.61 -10.62 35.25
N VAL A 1090 7.46 -9.64 35.56
CA VAL A 1090 8.78 -9.90 36.18
C VAL A 1090 8.62 -10.62 37.52
N LEU A 1091 7.68 -10.18 38.36
CA LEU A 1091 7.38 -10.84 39.63
C LEU A 1091 6.86 -12.28 39.45
N ALA A 1092 5.98 -12.50 38.46
CA ALA A 1092 5.43 -13.81 38.15
C ALA A 1092 6.51 -14.81 37.66
N SER A 1093 7.37 -14.39 36.74
CA SER A 1093 8.38 -15.23 36.08
C SER A 1093 9.43 -15.83 37.01
N PHE A 1094 9.78 -15.14 38.11
CA PHE A 1094 10.83 -15.59 39.03
C PHE A 1094 10.30 -16.05 40.40
N GLY A 1095 9.18 -15.49 40.88
CA GLY A 1095 8.55 -15.95 42.11
C GLY A 1095 7.65 -17.17 41.92
N GLY A 1096 7.09 -17.37 40.72
CA GLY A 1096 6.01 -18.34 40.51
C GLY A 1096 4.78 -18.04 41.37
N VAL A 1097 4.55 -16.75 41.65
CA VAL A 1097 3.44 -16.21 42.45
C VAL A 1097 2.67 -15.19 41.61
N GLN A 1098 1.35 -15.19 41.73
CA GLN A 1098 0.52 -14.21 41.04
C GLN A 1098 0.73 -12.85 41.70
N ALA A 1099 1.01 -11.82 40.90
CA ALA A 1099 1.27 -10.47 41.37
C ALA A 1099 0.26 -9.48 40.78
N SER A 1100 -0.08 -8.44 41.53
CA SER A 1100 -0.71 -7.23 41.01
C SER A 1100 -0.07 -5.98 41.56
N VAL A 1101 0.21 -5.01 40.69
CA VAL A 1101 0.94 -3.78 40.98
C VAL A 1101 0.01 -2.57 40.89
N ILE A 1102 0.15 -1.69 41.89
CA ILE A 1102 -0.63 -0.46 42.06
C ILE A 1102 0.29 0.73 42.35
N GLY A 1103 -0.16 1.92 41.97
CA GLY A 1103 0.49 3.18 42.34
C GLY A 1103 -0.23 3.85 43.51
N LEU A 1104 0.52 4.28 44.53
CA LEU A 1104 0.01 5.09 45.64
C LEU A 1104 0.52 6.53 45.53
N PRO A 1105 -0.29 7.58 45.83
CA PRO A 1105 0.15 8.96 45.75
C PRO A 1105 1.36 9.27 46.65
N ASN A 1106 2.39 9.93 46.12
CA ASN A 1106 3.59 10.29 46.87
C ASN A 1106 4.07 11.72 46.55
N ARG A 1107 4.31 12.53 47.58
CA ARG A 1107 4.66 13.96 47.43
C ARG A 1107 5.99 14.25 46.72
N ARG A 1108 6.92 13.29 46.65
CA ARG A 1108 8.23 13.46 46.00
C ARG A 1108 8.30 12.77 44.64
N LEU A 1109 7.69 11.59 44.53
CA LEU A 1109 7.78 10.74 43.35
C LEU A 1109 6.58 10.88 42.40
N GLY A 1110 5.53 11.62 42.78
CA GLY A 1110 4.22 11.60 42.13
C GLY A 1110 3.42 10.37 42.58
N ALA A 1111 3.96 9.17 42.28
CA ALA A 1111 3.47 7.91 42.81
C ALA A 1111 4.61 7.00 43.29
N GLU A 1112 4.35 6.24 44.36
CA GLU A 1112 5.14 5.09 44.77
C GLU A 1112 4.53 3.80 44.18
N ILE A 1113 5.38 2.88 43.76
CA ILE A 1113 4.96 1.62 43.14
C ILE A 1113 4.92 0.54 44.22
N VAL A 1114 3.78 -0.14 44.35
CA VAL A 1114 3.57 -1.21 45.34
C VAL A 1114 3.10 -2.47 44.64
N ALA A 1115 3.70 -3.61 44.98
CA ALA A 1115 3.26 -4.92 44.52
C ALA A 1115 2.45 -5.64 45.61
N VAL A 1116 1.39 -6.34 45.22
CA VAL A 1116 0.66 -7.31 46.02
C VAL A 1116 0.87 -8.69 45.39
N VAL A 1117 1.29 -9.68 46.16
CA VAL A 1117 1.56 -11.05 45.67
C VAL A 1117 0.67 -12.07 46.38
N SER A 1118 0.33 -13.18 45.70
CA SER A 1118 -0.53 -14.22 46.29
C SER A 1118 0.10 -14.88 47.52
N ASN A 1119 1.43 -15.05 47.53
CA ASN A 1119 2.21 -15.39 48.71
C ASN A 1119 3.68 -14.97 48.51
N VAL A 1120 4.47 -15.03 49.59
CA VAL A 1120 5.94 -14.79 49.59
C VAL A 1120 6.73 -16.06 49.94
N SER A 1121 6.15 -17.25 49.71
CA SER A 1121 6.73 -18.52 50.21
C SER A 1121 8.02 -18.98 49.50
N LYS A 1122 8.31 -18.41 48.32
CA LYS A 1122 9.46 -18.77 47.47
C LYS A 1122 10.54 -17.69 47.34
N ALA A 1123 10.23 -16.44 47.69
CA ALA A 1123 11.13 -15.30 47.58
C ALA A 1123 10.74 -14.21 48.57
N THR A 1124 11.72 -13.57 49.21
CA THR A 1124 11.49 -12.49 50.17
C THR A 1124 11.08 -11.18 49.46
N PRO A 1125 10.40 -10.26 50.17
CA PRO A 1125 10.08 -8.93 49.65
C PRO A 1125 11.28 -8.15 49.10
N GLN A 1126 12.49 -8.36 49.63
CA GLN A 1126 13.69 -7.67 49.15
C GLN A 1126 14.27 -8.29 47.87
N GLU A 1127 14.22 -9.61 47.72
CA GLU A 1127 14.62 -10.28 46.48
C GLU A 1127 13.69 -9.87 45.32
N LEU A 1128 12.37 -9.82 45.56
CA LEU A 1128 11.39 -9.35 44.57
C LEU A 1128 11.60 -7.87 44.17
N LYS A 1129 12.03 -7.00 45.11
CA LYS A 1129 12.42 -5.62 44.82
C LYS A 1129 13.68 -5.54 43.96
N ASN A 1130 14.71 -6.28 44.33
CA ASN A 1130 15.99 -6.30 43.61
C ASN A 1130 15.79 -6.80 42.18
N LEU A 1131 15.02 -7.88 42.01
CA LEU A 1131 14.68 -8.47 40.71
C LEU A 1131 14.05 -7.46 39.74
N VAL A 1132 13.07 -6.67 40.21
CA VAL A 1132 12.43 -5.65 39.37
C VAL A 1132 13.42 -4.58 38.93
N VAL A 1133 14.33 -4.15 39.82
CA VAL A 1133 15.38 -3.17 39.47
C VAL A 1133 16.42 -3.75 38.52
N GLU A 1134 16.76 -5.03 38.66
CA GLU A 1134 17.67 -5.75 37.76
C GLU A 1134 17.10 -5.88 36.34
N HIS A 1135 15.80 -6.17 36.21
CA HIS A 1135 15.16 -6.44 34.92
C HIS A 1135 14.57 -5.21 34.21
N LEU A 1136 14.09 -4.21 34.96
CA LEU A 1136 13.40 -3.03 34.41
C LEU A 1136 14.12 -1.71 34.74
N GLY A 1137 15.14 -1.72 35.60
CA GLY A 1137 15.87 -0.53 36.00
C GLY A 1137 15.29 0.21 37.22
N PRO A 1138 16.00 1.25 37.71
CA PRO A 1138 15.70 1.90 38.99
C PRO A 1138 14.37 2.67 39.01
N ASP A 1139 13.89 3.18 37.88
CA ASP A 1139 12.62 3.93 37.81
C ASP A 1139 11.40 3.05 38.13
N TYR A 1140 11.52 1.74 37.89
CA TYR A 1140 10.50 0.73 38.18
C TYR A 1140 10.59 0.18 39.62
N ALA A 1141 11.54 0.64 40.45
CA ALA A 1141 11.80 0.10 41.79
C ALA A 1141 10.55 0.09 42.71
N LEU A 1142 10.18 -1.08 43.21
CA LEU A 1142 9.05 -1.26 44.13
C LEU A 1142 9.36 -0.67 45.52
N SER A 1143 8.50 0.24 45.99
CA SER A 1143 8.59 0.85 47.33
C SER A 1143 8.23 -0.15 48.44
N LYS A 1144 7.16 -0.94 48.24
CA LYS A 1144 6.72 -2.02 49.15
C LYS A 1144 6.20 -3.22 48.36
N VAL A 1145 6.24 -4.39 49.00
CA VAL A 1145 5.62 -5.64 48.54
C VAL A 1145 4.78 -6.17 49.70
N PHE A 1146 3.51 -6.51 49.45
CA PHE A 1146 2.60 -7.12 50.42
C PHE A 1146 2.13 -8.48 49.90
N SER A 1147 1.89 -9.44 50.79
CA SER A 1147 1.12 -10.64 50.48
C SER A 1147 -0.38 -10.42 50.68
N LEU A 1148 -1.23 -11.20 50.00
CA LEU A 1148 -2.68 -11.19 50.26
C LEU A 1148 -3.02 -11.42 51.74
N GLN A 1149 -2.26 -12.28 52.42
CA GLN A 1149 -2.43 -12.57 53.84
C GLN A 1149 -2.22 -11.33 54.74
N GLU A 1150 -1.23 -10.49 54.44
CA GLU A 1150 -0.99 -9.22 55.16
C GLU A 1150 -2.13 -8.20 54.92
N LEU A 1151 -2.81 -8.29 53.78
CA LEU A 1151 -4.01 -7.48 53.46
C LEU A 1151 -5.31 -8.07 54.03
N GLY A 1152 -5.26 -9.23 54.71
CA GLY A 1152 -6.43 -9.94 55.21
C GLY A 1152 -7.28 -10.61 54.12
N MET A 1153 -6.71 -10.85 52.94
CA MET A 1153 -7.34 -11.45 51.77
C MET A 1153 -6.87 -12.89 51.57
N GLN A 1154 -7.75 -13.78 51.07
CA GLN A 1154 -7.37 -15.16 50.70
C GLN A 1154 -7.03 -15.28 49.21
N GLU A 1155 -7.73 -14.55 48.36
CA GLU A 1155 -7.54 -14.53 46.89
C GLU A 1155 -7.57 -13.08 46.39
N PHE A 1156 -7.12 -12.85 45.16
CA PHE A 1156 -7.22 -11.53 44.54
C PHE A 1156 -8.70 -11.18 44.25
N PRO A 1157 -9.17 -9.96 44.60
CA PRO A 1157 -10.50 -9.52 44.19
C PRO A 1157 -10.55 -9.39 42.67
N VAL A 1158 -11.46 -10.09 42.01
CA VAL A 1158 -11.63 -10.07 40.54
C VAL A 1158 -13.04 -9.68 40.16
N ASN A 1159 -13.18 -9.00 39.02
CA ASN A 1159 -14.48 -8.68 38.44
C ASN A 1159 -15.11 -9.90 37.73
N VAL A 1160 -16.33 -9.74 37.21
CA VAL A 1160 -17.06 -10.77 36.42
C VAL A 1160 -16.34 -11.26 35.14
N THR A 1161 -15.20 -10.67 34.78
CA THR A 1161 -14.33 -11.09 33.67
C THR A 1161 -12.99 -11.67 34.13
N GLY A 1162 -12.82 -11.94 35.43
CA GLY A 1162 -11.59 -12.49 36.01
C GLY A 1162 -10.43 -11.48 36.14
N LYS A 1163 -10.65 -10.18 35.88
CA LYS A 1163 -9.61 -9.15 35.98
C LYS A 1163 -9.53 -8.59 37.40
N VAL A 1164 -8.30 -8.47 37.92
CA VAL A 1164 -8.02 -8.01 39.29
C VAL A 1164 -8.50 -6.57 39.51
N MET A 1165 -9.28 -6.36 40.58
CA MET A 1165 -9.85 -5.08 40.95
C MET A 1165 -8.84 -4.24 41.76
N LYS A 1166 -7.92 -3.59 41.05
CA LYS A 1166 -6.84 -2.75 41.62
C LYS A 1166 -7.31 -1.65 42.58
N ILE A 1167 -8.57 -1.20 42.48
CA ILE A 1167 -9.19 -0.24 43.41
C ILE A 1167 -9.35 -0.85 44.81
N GLU A 1168 -9.71 -2.12 44.92
CA GLU A 1168 -9.90 -2.80 46.22
C GLU A 1168 -8.56 -3.14 46.86
N LEU A 1169 -7.58 -3.60 46.05
CA LEU A 1169 -6.20 -3.75 46.50
C LEU A 1169 -5.63 -2.43 47.04
N ARG A 1170 -5.88 -1.31 46.35
CA ARG A 1170 -5.45 0.02 46.81
C ARG A 1170 -6.04 0.35 48.18
N LYS A 1171 -7.35 0.22 48.35
CA LYS A 1171 -8.02 0.46 49.64
C LYS A 1171 -7.48 -0.43 50.76
N ALA A 1172 -7.20 -1.70 50.48
CA ALA A 1172 -6.65 -2.63 51.45
C ALA A 1172 -5.21 -2.26 51.87
N VAL A 1173 -4.35 -1.92 50.90
CA VAL A 1173 -2.97 -1.45 51.16
C VAL A 1173 -2.97 -0.13 51.93
N GLU A 1174 -3.79 0.85 51.53
CA GLU A 1174 -3.96 2.12 52.27
C GLU A 1174 -4.47 1.87 53.70
N GLY A 1175 -5.38 0.92 53.88
CA GLY A 1175 -5.90 0.47 55.17
C GLY A 1175 -4.86 -0.19 56.09
N VAL A 1176 -3.85 -0.90 55.53
CA VAL A 1176 -2.71 -1.43 56.30
C VAL A 1176 -1.71 -0.32 56.61
N LEU A 1177 -1.35 0.50 55.63
CA LEU A 1177 -0.39 1.61 55.81
C LEU A 1177 -0.83 2.62 56.88
N SER A 1178 -2.12 2.93 56.93
CA SER A 1178 -2.73 3.80 57.95
C SER A 1178 -2.79 3.21 59.36
N ARG A 1179 -2.43 1.93 59.55
CA ARG A 1179 -2.25 1.27 60.86
C ARG A 1179 -0.77 1.15 61.27
N GLU A 1180 0.15 1.32 60.31
CA GLU A 1180 1.60 1.35 60.54
C GLU A 1180 2.12 2.77 60.87
N SER A 1181 1.33 3.81 60.56
CA SER A 1181 1.62 5.24 60.78
C SER A 1181 0.97 5.79 62.05
#